data_AF-A0AAD4ECW0-F1
#
_entry.id   AF-A0AAD4ECW0-F1
#
_cell.length_a   1.000
_cell.length_b   1.000
_cell.length_c   1.000
_cell.angle_alpha   90.00
_cell.angle_beta   90.00
_cell.angle_gamma   90.00
#
_symmetry.space_group_name_H-M   'P 1'
#
loop_
_entity.id
_entity.type
_entity.pdbx_description
1 polymer ?
#
loop_
_entity_poly.entity_id
_entity_poly.type
_entity_poly.pdbx_seq_one_letter_code
_entity_poly.pdbx_strand_id
1 'polypeptide(L)'
;MFIQSSSLCKLPHEIFENIVLELISDDGPILPLLQSCKQINNILAFTQNTHLYSRIFRYRFNSAASARRLGARTHHSRHLAHQLAWYSNALKCIRRADIYDNGVLDAFWASFALMSENDGKNRHLLEAAGLPDFVDEFVRNRLYQDSANTNGWPNESPINCLALWLLWFTSTEERLKAESTVRRNEIIRLVLPFVIVPFRYPSAHAPHNHFTMPLTENSNGHLRQSIIPAHGTFPIYRAGRAHTTHFYDRTDFEIGIPLSSTAAKLIFFSRRQVTPIGIPIHLPLTRQHAFQLGFGDQIGPTQEDVHELNQHKVVKHPSLASDSIRTPSSQLDDDWYRLTDCIYPMQKSSLKNAHYTYGSATGLWQGRILVPTDNAFAAILQHVQMPEEFTEQQLFLNAYPLFMRLREYHCVDPQDPVPTGGADDGFDDGISNAWIPRGVHLHEDLASRFLSTGVILIPILIIDQQSEGKLKLQHHDRTYTYEAYRPGLANSHDEATCRGCQYRGTCNIVYREHDDQFLAERSQGDESDTDADVDVGDDDGQFLQDASAQYDTVIDDIFEAMDEDSDYESDEEYCVERKCNGVLDIALVGETDYQHGQAWNHYKFYGRVREWDGLVALVRIPAHQHSHPAVGLGLWVFSGYIVGGQNFVGTWRALGEVNPVTPTLESAFAMTRREEGS
;
A
#
# COMPACT_ATOMS: atom_id res chain seq x y z
N MET A 1 40.07 5.81 -47.21
CA MET A 1 39.45 4.48 -47.07
C MET A 1 40.48 3.56 -46.43
N PHE A 2 40.53 3.48 -45.10
CA PHE A 2 41.41 2.53 -44.43
C PHE A 2 40.70 1.18 -44.40
N ILE A 3 41.24 0.19 -45.10
CA ILE A 3 40.72 -1.19 -45.06
C ILE A 3 41.07 -1.73 -43.67
N GLN A 4 40.06 -1.82 -42.81
CA GLN A 4 40.21 -2.31 -41.45
C GLN A 4 40.54 -3.81 -41.49
N SER A 5 41.77 -4.16 -41.08
CA SER A 5 42.40 -5.47 -41.35
C SER A 5 42.13 -6.54 -40.30
N SER A 6 41.52 -6.18 -39.17
CA SER A 6 41.23 -7.14 -38.10
C SER A 6 40.08 -8.08 -38.49
N SER A 7 40.32 -9.39 -38.43
CA SER A 7 39.27 -10.40 -38.61
C SER A 7 38.15 -10.30 -37.57
N LEU A 8 38.47 -9.80 -36.38
CA LEU A 8 37.50 -9.55 -35.32
C LEU A 8 36.45 -8.52 -35.77
N CYS A 9 36.87 -7.44 -36.40
CA CYS A 9 36.00 -6.38 -36.92
C CYS A 9 35.13 -6.80 -38.12
N LYS A 10 35.25 -8.04 -38.59
CA LYS A 10 34.42 -8.63 -39.65
C LYS A 10 33.32 -9.54 -39.10
N LEU A 11 33.27 -9.76 -37.78
CA LEU A 11 32.21 -10.55 -37.17
C LEU A 11 30.85 -9.83 -37.31
N PRO A 12 29.74 -10.58 -37.48
CA PRO A 12 28.39 -10.02 -37.43
C PRO A 12 28.10 -9.33 -36.09
N HIS A 13 27.20 -8.35 -36.09
CA HIS A 13 26.81 -7.59 -34.89
C HIS A 13 26.30 -8.52 -33.77
N GLU A 14 25.51 -9.52 -34.12
CA GLU A 14 24.91 -10.47 -33.18
C GLU A 14 25.97 -11.29 -32.43
N ILE A 15 27.11 -11.56 -33.08
CA ILE A 15 28.24 -12.26 -32.44
C ILE A 15 28.91 -11.36 -31.41
N PHE A 16 29.09 -10.07 -31.73
CA PHE A 16 29.61 -9.13 -30.74
C PHE A 16 28.66 -8.97 -29.55
N GLU A 17 27.35 -8.90 -29.78
CA GLU A 17 26.37 -8.86 -28.69
C GLU A 17 26.45 -10.10 -27.79
N ASN A 18 26.56 -11.29 -28.37
CA ASN A 18 26.68 -12.52 -27.61
C ASN A 18 27.99 -12.56 -26.80
N ILE A 19 29.11 -12.09 -27.37
CA ILE A 19 30.38 -11.93 -26.63
C ILE A 19 30.17 -11.01 -25.42
N VAL A 20 29.46 -9.89 -25.59
CA VAL A 20 29.16 -8.97 -24.48
C VAL A 20 28.30 -9.64 -23.41
N LEU A 21 27.28 -10.41 -23.78
CA LEU A 21 26.42 -11.08 -22.81
C LEU A 21 27.14 -12.17 -22.02
N GLU A 22 28.03 -12.93 -22.65
CA GLU A 22 28.89 -13.90 -21.95
C GLU A 22 29.85 -13.18 -20.99
N LEU A 23 30.46 -12.06 -21.43
CA LEU A 23 31.32 -11.25 -20.55
C LEU A 23 30.59 -10.73 -19.31
N ILE A 24 29.35 -10.26 -19.47
CA ILE A 24 28.53 -9.77 -18.34
C ILE A 24 28.11 -10.91 -17.42
N SER A 25 27.91 -12.10 -17.97
CA SER A 25 27.54 -13.28 -17.18
C SER A 25 28.64 -13.66 -16.18
N ASP A 26 29.89 -13.41 -16.54
CA ASP A 26 31.07 -13.57 -15.68
C ASP A 26 31.41 -12.30 -14.86
N ASP A 27 30.47 -11.35 -14.71
CA ASP A 27 30.67 -10.03 -14.06
C ASP A 27 31.80 -9.18 -14.70
N GLY A 28 32.14 -9.44 -15.96
CA GLY A 28 33.17 -8.73 -16.72
C GLY A 28 32.74 -7.31 -17.15
N PRO A 29 33.65 -6.32 -17.11
CA PRO A 29 33.35 -4.97 -17.56
C PRO A 29 33.30 -4.89 -19.10
N ILE A 30 32.27 -4.22 -19.64
CA ILE A 30 32.11 -3.97 -21.09
C ILE A 30 33.03 -2.83 -21.56
N LEU A 31 33.35 -1.89 -20.67
CA LEU A 31 34.10 -0.67 -21.01
C LEU A 31 35.48 -0.95 -21.66
N PRO A 32 36.30 -1.90 -21.18
CA PRO A 32 37.55 -2.26 -21.86
C PRO A 32 37.35 -2.75 -23.30
N LEU A 33 36.26 -3.48 -23.58
CA LEU A 33 35.94 -3.93 -24.93
C LEU A 33 35.54 -2.74 -25.82
N LEU A 34 34.72 -1.82 -25.31
CA LEU A 34 34.35 -0.57 -26.01
C LEU A 34 35.56 0.32 -26.29
N GLN A 35 36.58 0.28 -25.45
CA GLN A 35 37.81 1.06 -25.61
C GLN A 35 38.84 0.40 -26.54
N SER A 36 38.62 -0.85 -26.95
CA SER A 36 39.60 -1.61 -27.75
C SER A 36 39.70 -1.16 -29.21
N CYS A 37 38.61 -0.70 -29.82
CA CYS A 37 38.56 -0.35 -31.24
C CYS A 37 37.39 0.60 -31.54
N LYS A 38 37.62 1.64 -32.36
CA LYS A 38 36.55 2.58 -32.79
C LYS A 38 35.39 1.89 -33.49
N GLN A 39 35.64 0.88 -34.34
CA GLN A 39 34.56 0.16 -35.01
C GLN A 39 33.75 -0.69 -34.02
N ILE A 40 34.41 -1.36 -33.07
CA ILE A 40 33.72 -2.11 -32.01
C ILE A 40 32.92 -1.17 -31.11
N ASN A 41 33.49 0.00 -30.78
CA ASN A 41 32.81 1.05 -30.05
C ASN A 41 31.53 1.48 -30.78
N ASN A 42 31.63 1.84 -32.07
CA ASN A 42 30.45 2.23 -32.86
C ASN A 42 29.38 1.13 -32.88
N ILE A 43 29.76 -0.14 -33.05
CA ILE A 43 28.81 -1.27 -33.09
C ILE A 43 28.12 -1.50 -31.73
N LEU A 44 28.81 -1.27 -30.62
CA LEU A 44 28.35 -1.64 -29.27
C LEU A 44 27.97 -0.42 -28.40
N ALA A 45 28.11 0.79 -28.92
CA ALA A 45 27.79 2.01 -28.20
C ALA A 45 26.31 2.02 -27.79
N PHE A 46 26.04 2.61 -26.63
CA PHE A 46 24.69 2.69 -26.06
C PHE A 46 23.66 3.29 -27.03
N THR A 47 24.02 4.41 -27.65
CA THR A 47 23.17 5.13 -28.60
C THR A 47 22.95 4.39 -29.91
N GLN A 48 23.86 3.50 -30.33
CA GLN A 48 23.80 2.80 -31.62
C GLN A 48 23.27 1.36 -31.53
N ASN A 49 23.10 0.81 -30.33
CA ASN A 49 22.71 -0.59 -30.16
C ASN A 49 21.78 -0.80 -28.95
N THR A 50 20.59 -0.20 -28.98
CA THR A 50 19.56 -0.37 -27.93
C THR A 50 19.15 -1.82 -27.73
N HIS A 51 19.18 -2.63 -28.79
CA HIS A 51 18.90 -4.07 -28.74
C HIS A 51 19.81 -4.81 -27.75
N LEU A 52 21.14 -4.62 -27.83
CA LEU A 52 22.09 -5.20 -26.89
C LEU A 52 21.77 -4.82 -25.44
N TYR A 53 21.56 -3.54 -25.16
CA TYR A 53 21.29 -3.08 -23.79
C TYR A 53 19.94 -3.58 -23.26
N SER A 54 18.94 -3.76 -24.13
CA SER A 54 17.69 -4.42 -23.76
C SER A 54 17.90 -5.89 -23.36
N ARG A 55 18.82 -6.61 -24.03
CA ARG A 55 19.19 -7.99 -23.67
C ARG A 55 19.93 -8.02 -22.34
N ILE A 56 20.83 -7.06 -22.10
CA ILE A 56 21.51 -6.89 -20.82
C ILE A 56 20.50 -6.62 -19.70
N PHE A 57 19.51 -5.77 -19.93
CA PHE A 57 18.45 -5.49 -18.97
C PHE A 57 17.71 -6.77 -18.57
N ARG A 58 17.19 -7.53 -19.54
CA ARG A 58 16.47 -8.79 -19.28
C ARG A 58 17.33 -9.84 -18.58
N TYR A 59 18.64 -9.85 -18.85
CA TYR A 59 19.58 -10.70 -18.17
C TYR A 59 19.70 -10.34 -16.68
N ARG A 60 19.92 -9.06 -16.37
CA ARG A 60 20.20 -8.57 -15.00
C ARG A 60 18.96 -8.38 -14.13
N PHE A 61 17.89 -7.82 -14.69
CA PHE A 61 16.72 -7.34 -13.95
C PHE A 61 15.45 -8.12 -14.29
N ASN A 62 14.48 -8.07 -13.39
CA ASN A 62 13.12 -8.53 -13.63
C ASN A 62 12.32 -7.43 -14.35
N SER A 63 11.48 -7.80 -15.31
CA SER A 63 10.64 -6.89 -16.09
C SER A 63 9.17 -7.32 -16.20
N ALA A 64 8.77 -8.43 -15.58
CA ALA A 64 7.42 -8.96 -15.72
C ALA A 64 6.37 -8.04 -15.08
N ALA A 65 6.73 -7.36 -13.98
CA ALA A 65 5.87 -6.41 -13.30
C ALA A 65 5.52 -5.19 -14.18
N SER A 66 6.49 -4.61 -14.90
CA SER A 66 6.25 -3.46 -15.76
C SER A 66 5.31 -3.79 -16.91
N ALA A 67 5.48 -4.95 -17.57
CA ALA A 67 4.55 -5.41 -18.59
C ALA A 67 3.12 -5.61 -18.06
N ARG A 68 2.98 -6.18 -16.85
CA ARG A 68 1.67 -6.40 -16.22
C ARG A 68 0.98 -5.08 -15.83
N ARG A 69 1.74 -4.07 -15.40
CA ARG A 69 1.20 -2.82 -14.87
C ARG A 69 0.99 -1.74 -15.94
N LEU A 70 1.89 -1.65 -16.91
CA LEU A 70 1.95 -0.57 -17.89
C LEU A 70 1.78 -1.05 -19.35
N GLY A 71 1.89 -2.36 -19.59
CA GLY A 71 1.69 -2.97 -20.91
C GLY A 71 2.94 -3.45 -21.62
N ALA A 72 2.72 -4.15 -22.73
CA ALA A 72 3.77 -4.86 -23.47
C ALA A 72 4.85 -3.93 -24.06
N ARG A 73 4.51 -2.67 -24.38
CA ARG A 73 5.47 -1.69 -24.94
C ARG A 73 6.64 -1.39 -24.02
N THR A 74 6.47 -1.55 -22.70
CA THR A 74 7.59 -1.46 -21.74
C THR A 74 8.74 -2.41 -22.07
N HIS A 75 8.50 -3.48 -22.85
CA HIS A 75 9.51 -4.45 -23.25
C HIS A 75 10.19 -4.12 -24.59
N HIS A 76 9.84 -3.02 -25.27
CA HIS A 76 10.58 -2.63 -26.48
C HIS A 76 12.04 -2.29 -26.13
N SER A 77 12.95 -2.56 -27.07
CA SER A 77 14.39 -2.52 -26.82
C SER A 77 14.87 -1.16 -26.28
N ARG A 78 14.33 -0.06 -26.82
CA ARG A 78 14.66 1.31 -26.41
C ARG A 78 14.30 1.59 -24.94
N HIS A 79 13.11 1.18 -24.50
CA HIS A 79 12.60 1.46 -23.16
C HIS A 79 13.37 0.66 -22.10
N LEU A 80 13.68 -0.60 -22.39
CA LEU A 80 14.51 -1.42 -21.51
C LEU A 80 15.97 -0.93 -21.45
N ALA A 81 16.52 -0.43 -22.56
CA ALA A 81 17.85 0.15 -22.59
C ALA A 81 17.93 1.44 -21.73
N HIS A 82 16.93 2.32 -21.83
CA HIS A 82 16.82 3.49 -20.96
C HIS A 82 16.72 3.09 -19.49
N GLN A 83 15.82 2.15 -19.17
CA GLN A 83 15.63 1.67 -17.80
C GLN A 83 16.90 1.06 -17.21
N LEU A 84 17.70 0.38 -18.03
CA LEU A 84 19.00 -0.17 -17.63
C LEU A 84 19.94 0.93 -17.13
N ALA A 85 19.99 2.08 -17.81
CA ALA A 85 20.86 3.18 -17.43
C ALA A 85 20.46 3.74 -16.05
N TRP A 86 19.17 3.99 -15.85
CA TRP A 86 18.64 4.52 -14.59
C TRP A 86 18.93 3.58 -13.41
N TYR A 87 18.60 2.29 -13.54
CA TYR A 87 18.88 1.29 -12.50
C TYR A 87 20.37 1.09 -12.26
N SER A 88 21.19 1.11 -13.32
CA SER A 88 22.64 1.00 -13.17
C SER A 88 23.25 2.18 -12.42
N ASN A 89 22.73 3.40 -12.63
CA ASN A 89 23.18 4.60 -11.93
C ASN A 89 22.79 4.57 -10.45
N ALA A 90 21.58 4.09 -10.12
CA ALA A 90 21.17 3.88 -8.74
C ALA A 90 22.11 2.90 -8.01
N LEU A 91 22.42 1.75 -8.62
CA LEU A 91 23.37 0.78 -8.06
C LEU A 91 24.78 1.39 -7.88
N LYS A 92 25.24 2.24 -8.79
CA LYS A 92 26.51 2.96 -8.64
C LYS A 92 26.47 3.95 -7.48
N CYS A 93 25.39 4.72 -7.34
CA CYS A 93 25.19 5.66 -6.24
C CYS A 93 25.28 4.94 -4.89
N ILE A 94 24.52 3.84 -4.73
CA ILE A 94 24.52 3.04 -3.49
C ILE A 94 25.91 2.50 -3.16
N ARG A 95 26.64 1.98 -4.16
CA ARG A 95 28.00 1.45 -3.96
C ARG A 95 29.03 2.49 -3.54
N ARG A 96 28.80 3.78 -3.82
CA ARG A 96 29.67 4.87 -3.33
C ARG A 96 29.55 5.06 -1.82
N ALA A 97 28.46 4.59 -1.22
CA ALA A 97 28.18 4.69 0.21
C ALA A 97 28.21 6.12 0.78
N ASP A 98 27.95 7.12 -0.06
CA ASP A 98 27.78 8.51 0.37
C ASP A 98 26.29 8.83 0.51
N ILE A 99 25.80 8.82 1.75
CA ILE A 99 24.40 9.14 2.04
C ILE A 99 24.08 10.62 1.84
N TYR A 100 25.05 11.50 1.60
CA TYR A 100 24.86 12.95 1.41
C TYR A 100 24.93 13.39 -0.06
N ASP A 101 25.16 12.47 -0.99
CA ASP A 101 25.16 12.74 -2.42
C ASP A 101 23.80 13.30 -2.89
N ASN A 102 23.81 14.22 -3.85
CA ASN A 102 22.59 14.84 -4.38
C ASN A 102 21.71 13.84 -5.15
N GLY A 103 22.30 12.78 -5.71
CA GLY A 103 21.61 11.71 -6.45
C GLY A 103 20.96 10.65 -5.58
N VAL A 104 20.92 10.80 -4.25
CA VAL A 104 20.31 9.82 -3.35
C VAL A 104 18.80 9.70 -3.58
N LEU A 105 18.11 10.80 -3.85
CA LEU A 105 16.66 10.78 -4.10
C LEU A 105 16.33 9.91 -5.33
N ASP A 106 17.03 10.13 -6.44
CA ASP A 106 16.82 9.36 -7.67
C ASP A 106 17.21 7.90 -7.49
N ALA A 107 18.30 7.64 -6.77
CA ALA A 107 18.71 6.28 -6.43
C ALA A 107 17.65 5.56 -5.57
N PHE A 108 16.98 6.28 -4.66
CA PHE A 108 15.89 5.73 -3.86
C PHE A 108 14.63 5.46 -4.66
N TRP A 109 14.25 6.33 -5.62
CA TRP A 109 13.15 6.05 -6.54
C TRP A 109 13.42 4.82 -7.40
N ALA A 110 14.59 4.73 -8.02
CA ALA A 110 15.00 3.57 -8.80
C ALA A 110 15.04 2.29 -7.95
N SER A 111 15.55 2.37 -6.71
CA SER A 111 15.58 1.23 -5.79
C SER A 111 14.18 0.79 -5.35
N PHE A 112 13.26 1.74 -5.15
CA PHE A 112 11.89 1.46 -4.79
C PHE A 112 11.17 0.76 -5.95
N ALA A 113 11.34 1.25 -7.18
CA ALA A 113 10.85 0.58 -8.38
C ALA A 113 11.40 -0.85 -8.48
N LEU A 114 12.73 -1.02 -8.40
CA LEU A 114 13.39 -2.33 -8.43
C LEU A 114 12.84 -3.31 -7.37
N MET A 115 12.61 -2.85 -6.14
CA MET A 115 12.02 -3.66 -5.07
C MET A 115 10.57 -4.03 -5.35
N SER A 116 9.77 -3.08 -5.88
CA SER A 116 8.36 -3.31 -6.22
C SER A 116 8.17 -4.25 -7.42
N GLU A 117 9.18 -4.36 -8.28
CA GLU A 117 9.24 -5.23 -9.47
C GLU A 117 10.01 -6.53 -9.22
N ASN A 118 10.41 -6.80 -7.97
CA ASN A 118 11.27 -7.93 -7.66
C ASN A 118 10.54 -9.28 -7.78
N ASP A 119 10.95 -10.06 -8.77
CA ASP A 119 10.57 -11.47 -8.95
C ASP A 119 11.76 -12.43 -8.74
N GLY A 120 12.79 -11.98 -8.00
CA GLY A 120 13.90 -12.80 -7.52
C GLY A 120 15.30 -12.29 -7.85
N LYS A 121 15.48 -11.43 -8.86
CA LYS A 121 16.80 -10.89 -9.25
C LYS A 121 17.06 -9.51 -8.63
N ASN A 122 16.10 -8.60 -8.74
CA ASN A 122 16.29 -7.18 -8.42
C ASN A 122 16.77 -6.96 -6.98
N ARG A 123 16.16 -7.65 -6.01
CA ARG A 123 16.53 -7.57 -4.60
C ARG A 123 17.98 -7.98 -4.36
N HIS A 124 18.41 -9.09 -4.97
CA HIS A 124 19.77 -9.59 -4.81
C HIS A 124 20.81 -8.57 -5.31
N LEU A 125 20.54 -7.91 -6.44
CA LEU A 125 21.42 -6.86 -6.97
C LEU A 125 21.51 -5.64 -6.03
N LEU A 126 20.40 -5.21 -5.45
CA LEU A 126 20.37 -4.12 -4.47
C LEU A 126 21.10 -4.49 -3.18
N GLU A 127 20.92 -5.73 -2.70
CA GLU A 127 21.65 -6.25 -1.54
C GLU A 127 23.16 -6.29 -1.80
N ALA A 128 23.58 -6.82 -2.94
CA ALA A 128 24.99 -6.84 -3.35
C ALA A 128 25.59 -5.44 -3.55
N ALA A 129 24.77 -4.45 -3.90
CA ALA A 129 25.21 -3.05 -3.99
C ALA A 129 25.39 -2.36 -2.63
N GLY A 130 24.86 -2.94 -1.53
CA GLY A 130 24.94 -2.36 -0.19
C GLY A 130 23.73 -1.51 0.22
N LEU A 131 22.61 -1.57 -0.53
CA LEU A 131 21.37 -0.84 -0.18
C LEU A 131 20.93 -1.10 1.28
N PRO A 132 20.95 -2.35 1.79
CA PRO A 132 20.66 -2.68 3.17
C PRO A 132 21.29 -1.76 4.24
N ASP A 133 22.59 -1.48 4.12
CA ASP A 133 23.33 -0.72 5.12
C ASP A 133 23.27 0.77 4.82
N PHE A 134 23.27 1.13 3.53
CA PHE A 134 23.08 2.49 3.06
C PHE A 134 21.80 3.13 3.59
N VAL A 135 20.66 2.41 3.51
CA VAL A 135 19.37 2.93 3.98
C VAL A 135 19.28 2.97 5.51
N ASP A 136 19.89 2.00 6.21
CA ASP A 136 19.96 2.01 7.68
C ASP A 136 20.76 3.23 8.18
N GLU A 137 21.89 3.53 7.54
CA GLU A 137 22.71 4.70 7.85
C GLU A 137 21.98 6.01 7.52
N PHE A 138 21.31 6.08 6.37
CA PHE A 138 20.47 7.22 6.01
C PHE A 138 19.39 7.47 7.07
N VAL A 139 18.64 6.45 7.48
CA VAL A 139 17.55 6.60 8.45
C VAL A 139 18.07 7.08 9.80
N ARG A 140 19.24 6.60 10.25
CA ARG A 140 19.82 7.03 11.54
C ARG A 140 20.34 8.46 11.51
N ASN A 141 20.92 8.90 10.41
CA ASN A 141 21.64 10.18 10.35
C ASN A 141 20.87 11.31 9.66
N ARG A 142 19.95 10.99 8.73
CA ARG A 142 19.28 11.96 7.86
C ARG A 142 17.76 12.02 8.00
N LEU A 143 17.11 11.04 8.64
CA LEU A 143 15.63 11.06 8.76
C LEU A 143 15.08 12.33 9.44
N TYR A 144 15.84 12.87 10.41
CA TYR A 144 15.52 14.10 11.14
C TYR A 144 16.26 15.33 10.59
N GLN A 145 16.91 15.21 9.44
CA GLN A 145 17.48 16.36 8.76
C GLN A 145 16.39 17.41 8.52
N ASP A 146 16.69 18.66 8.83
CA ASP A 146 15.78 19.81 8.73
C ASP A 146 14.56 19.78 9.66
N SER A 147 14.52 18.87 10.65
CA SER A 147 13.46 18.84 11.67
C SER A 147 13.42 20.11 12.52
N ALA A 148 14.53 20.87 12.61
CA ALA A 148 14.55 22.18 13.25
C ALA A 148 13.56 23.17 12.62
N ASN A 149 13.29 23.05 11.31
CA ASN A 149 12.33 23.89 10.58
C ASN A 149 10.88 23.48 10.85
N THR A 150 10.65 22.31 11.45
CA THR A 150 9.35 21.73 11.74
C THR A 150 9.18 21.41 13.22
N ASN A 151 9.77 22.24 14.07
CA ASN A 151 9.66 22.18 15.53
C ASN A 151 10.14 20.83 16.13
N GLY A 152 11.19 20.26 15.54
CA GLY A 152 11.78 18.97 15.95
C GLY A 152 11.10 17.74 15.38
N TRP A 153 9.95 17.87 14.73
CA TRP A 153 9.25 16.74 14.12
C TRP A 153 9.93 16.30 12.81
N PRO A 154 10.01 14.99 12.50
CA PRO A 154 10.62 14.55 11.25
C PRO A 154 9.76 14.94 10.03
N ASN A 155 10.41 15.29 8.93
CA ASN A 155 9.73 15.75 7.72
C ASN A 155 9.22 14.57 6.88
N GLU A 156 7.98 14.66 6.40
CA GLU A 156 7.46 13.73 5.39
C GLU A 156 7.82 14.24 3.98
N SER A 157 9.10 14.10 3.63
CA SER A 157 9.65 14.38 2.29
C SER A 157 9.72 13.11 1.43
N PRO A 158 9.79 13.21 0.08
CA PRO A 158 9.92 12.05 -0.80
C PRO A 158 11.08 11.13 -0.39
N ILE A 159 12.26 11.69 -0.13
CA ILE A 159 13.46 10.94 0.26
C ILE A 159 13.27 10.16 1.57
N ASN A 160 12.63 10.77 2.57
CA ASN A 160 12.35 10.11 3.85
C ASN A 160 11.30 9.00 3.69
N CYS A 161 10.26 9.22 2.88
CA CYS A 161 9.24 8.22 2.60
C CYS A 161 9.86 6.98 1.94
N LEU A 162 10.67 7.19 0.89
CA LEU A 162 11.36 6.12 0.19
C LEU A 162 12.37 5.40 1.09
N ALA A 163 13.14 6.13 1.91
CA ALA A 163 14.07 5.53 2.86
C ALA A 163 13.37 4.58 3.83
N LEU A 164 12.20 4.96 4.37
CA LEU A 164 11.42 4.09 5.24
C LEU A 164 10.91 2.84 4.52
N TRP A 165 10.41 2.97 3.29
CA TRP A 165 9.97 1.81 2.50
C TRP A 165 11.13 0.88 2.13
N LEU A 166 12.28 1.43 1.74
CA LEU A 166 13.49 0.66 1.43
C LEU A 166 14.08 -0.01 2.68
N LEU A 167 14.02 0.65 3.84
CA LEU A 167 14.39 0.03 5.11
C LEU A 167 13.45 -1.13 5.46
N TRP A 168 12.14 -1.00 5.20
CA TRP A 168 11.19 -2.11 5.34
C TRP A 168 11.51 -3.27 4.40
N PHE A 169 11.68 -3.02 3.10
CA PHE A 169 11.98 -4.06 2.12
C PHE A 169 13.29 -4.80 2.39
N THR A 170 14.29 -4.11 2.94
CA THR A 170 15.60 -4.69 3.29
C THR A 170 15.68 -5.24 4.72
N SER A 171 14.63 -5.13 5.53
CA SER A 171 14.58 -5.75 6.86
C SER A 171 14.19 -7.22 6.72
N THR A 172 15.16 -8.15 6.78
CA THR A 172 14.87 -9.60 6.82
C THR A 172 14.79 -10.10 8.26
N GLU A 173 14.24 -11.31 8.46
CA GLU A 173 14.22 -11.94 9.78
C GLU A 173 15.65 -12.15 10.33
N GLU A 174 16.61 -12.50 9.48
CA GLU A 174 18.01 -12.66 9.84
C GLU A 174 18.61 -11.34 10.32
N ARG A 175 18.41 -10.25 9.57
CA ARG A 175 18.91 -8.92 9.95
C ARG A 175 18.26 -8.41 11.23
N LEU A 176 16.95 -8.61 11.40
CA LEU A 176 16.23 -8.22 12.60
C LEU A 176 16.71 -8.97 13.86
N LYS A 177 17.05 -10.26 13.72
CA LYS A 177 17.64 -11.07 14.80
C LYS A 177 19.09 -10.67 15.10
N ALA A 178 19.87 -10.35 14.07
CA ALA A 178 21.25 -9.90 14.20
C ALA A 178 21.38 -8.48 14.77
N GLU A 179 20.35 -7.64 14.63
CA GLU A 179 20.33 -6.27 15.15
C GLU A 179 20.51 -6.25 16.68
N SER A 180 21.42 -5.42 17.18
CA SER A 180 21.60 -5.24 18.62
C SER A 180 20.41 -4.52 19.24
N THR A 181 20.15 -4.75 20.53
CA THR A 181 19.03 -4.10 21.24
C THR A 181 19.13 -2.56 21.19
N VAL A 182 20.33 -2.01 21.23
CA VAL A 182 20.56 -0.55 21.14
C VAL A 182 20.15 -0.03 19.76
N ARG A 183 20.66 -0.64 18.69
CA ARG A 183 20.33 -0.24 17.31
C ARG A 183 18.84 -0.40 17.00
N ARG A 184 18.23 -1.47 17.51
CA ARG A 184 16.79 -1.73 17.38
C ARG A 184 15.95 -0.63 18.04
N ASN A 185 16.27 -0.29 19.29
CA ASN A 185 15.55 0.76 20.02
C ASN A 185 15.75 2.14 19.39
N GLU A 186 16.92 2.41 18.80
CA GLU A 186 17.17 3.65 18.06
C GLU A 186 16.24 3.78 16.85
N ILE A 187 16.13 2.78 15.98
CA ILE A 187 15.20 2.83 14.84
C ILE A 187 13.76 2.96 15.32
N ILE A 188 13.37 2.20 16.35
CA ILE A 188 12.02 2.30 16.92
C ILE A 188 11.72 3.74 17.37
N ARG A 189 12.65 4.40 18.05
CA ARG A 189 12.51 5.80 18.47
C ARG A 189 12.37 6.73 17.26
N LEU A 190 13.23 6.54 16.25
CA LEU A 190 13.25 7.38 15.04
C LEU A 190 11.94 7.30 14.23
N VAL A 191 11.31 6.12 14.16
CA VAL A 191 10.06 5.97 13.40
C VAL A 191 8.80 6.26 14.21
N LEU A 192 8.91 6.38 15.54
CA LEU A 192 7.76 6.50 16.44
C LEU A 192 6.80 7.66 16.10
N PRO A 193 7.25 8.87 15.69
CA PRO A 193 6.33 9.94 15.29
C PRO A 193 5.41 9.54 14.13
N PHE A 194 5.96 8.88 13.10
CA PHE A 194 5.19 8.40 11.94
C PHE A 194 4.19 7.28 12.30
N VAL A 195 4.42 6.58 13.42
CA VAL A 195 3.55 5.48 13.90
C VAL A 195 2.35 6.03 14.66
N ILE A 196 2.57 6.94 15.62
CA ILE A 196 1.56 7.31 16.63
C ILE A 196 0.96 8.71 16.48
N VAL A 197 1.39 9.50 15.48
CA VAL A 197 0.87 10.87 15.22
C VAL A 197 0.18 10.93 13.85
N PRO A 198 -0.93 10.20 13.62
CA PRO A 198 -1.53 10.07 12.30
C PRO A 198 -2.24 11.34 11.79
N PHE A 199 -2.60 12.26 12.68
CA PHE A 199 -3.06 13.61 12.31
C PHE A 199 -1.95 14.51 11.75
N ARG A 200 -0.68 14.11 11.86
CA ARG A 200 0.48 14.76 11.23
C ARG A 200 1.02 13.95 10.05
N TYR A 201 1.03 12.62 10.18
CA TYR A 201 1.53 11.70 9.16
C TYR A 201 0.39 10.84 8.61
N PRO A 202 -0.09 11.14 7.39
CA PRO A 202 -1.26 10.49 6.84
C PRO A 202 -1.03 8.98 6.66
N SER A 203 -2.06 8.20 7.01
CA SER A 203 -2.07 6.74 6.89
C SER A 203 -2.93 6.24 5.71
N ALA A 204 -3.45 7.16 4.91
CA ALA A 204 -4.30 6.91 3.73
C ALA A 204 -3.96 7.88 2.59
N HIS A 205 -4.21 7.47 1.34
CA HIS A 205 -4.02 8.30 0.14
C HIS A 205 -5.02 9.46 0.08
N ALA A 206 -6.27 9.20 0.46
CA ALA A 206 -7.27 10.21 0.75
C ALA A 206 -7.81 10.05 2.19
N PRO A 207 -8.18 11.14 2.88
CA PRO A 207 -8.77 11.07 4.21
C PRO A 207 -9.92 10.07 4.32
N HIS A 208 -10.00 9.37 5.46
CA HIS A 208 -10.97 8.30 5.68
C HIS A 208 -12.41 8.79 5.93
N ASN A 209 -12.64 10.09 6.10
CA ASN A 209 -13.98 10.66 6.23
C ASN A 209 -14.76 10.59 4.91
N HIS A 210 -14.07 10.35 3.80
CA HIS A 210 -14.66 10.17 2.48
C HIS A 210 -14.71 8.70 2.08
N PHE A 211 -15.87 8.26 1.63
CA PHE A 211 -16.13 6.98 0.98
C PHE A 211 -16.45 7.19 -0.49
N THR A 212 -17.29 8.18 -0.78
CA THR A 212 -17.73 8.53 -2.13
C THR A 212 -16.66 9.36 -2.82
N MET A 213 -16.17 8.87 -3.96
CA MET A 213 -15.11 9.49 -4.73
C MET A 213 -15.52 9.55 -6.21
N PRO A 214 -15.05 10.52 -7.01
CA PRO A 214 -14.18 11.63 -6.62
C PRO A 214 -14.87 12.61 -5.68
N LEU A 215 -14.06 13.36 -4.94
CA LEU A 215 -14.56 14.47 -4.15
C LEU A 215 -15.12 15.53 -5.12
N THR A 216 -16.36 15.96 -4.90
CA THR A 216 -16.93 17.11 -5.59
C THR A 216 -16.53 18.37 -4.85
N GLU A 217 -16.16 19.43 -5.56
CA GLU A 217 -15.98 20.73 -4.94
C GLU A 217 -17.26 21.07 -4.16
N ASN A 218 -17.13 21.19 -2.83
CA ASN A 218 -18.19 21.78 -2.02
C ASN A 218 -18.52 23.14 -2.65
N SER A 219 -19.74 23.65 -2.49
CA SER A 219 -20.26 24.88 -3.14
C SER A 219 -19.43 26.16 -2.99
N ASN A 220 -18.28 26.13 -2.30
CA ASN A 220 -17.28 27.19 -2.14
C ASN A 220 -15.87 26.84 -2.66
N GLY A 221 -15.65 25.74 -3.40
CA GLY A 221 -14.35 25.39 -4.00
C GLY A 221 -13.23 24.96 -3.02
N HIS A 222 -13.55 24.74 -1.74
CA HIS A 222 -12.55 24.40 -0.71
C HIS A 222 -12.94 23.18 0.12
N LEU A 223 -12.01 22.23 0.22
CA LEU A 223 -12.10 21.08 1.13
C LEU A 223 -12.14 21.58 2.58
N ARG A 224 -13.12 21.10 3.36
CA ARG A 224 -13.22 21.48 4.79
C ARG A 224 -12.03 20.89 5.56
N GLN A 225 -11.30 21.74 6.27
CA GLN A 225 -10.17 21.38 7.14
C GLN A 225 -10.15 22.28 8.38
N SER A 226 -9.63 21.76 9.49
CA SER A 226 -9.20 22.55 10.64
C SER A 226 -7.69 22.75 10.63
N ILE A 227 -7.19 23.70 11.42
CA ILE A 227 -5.76 23.87 11.67
C ILE A 227 -5.48 23.41 13.09
N ILE A 228 -4.64 22.38 13.23
CA ILE A 228 -4.09 21.96 14.51
C ILE A 228 -2.80 22.76 14.72
N PRO A 229 -2.68 23.56 15.79
CA PRO A 229 -1.46 24.28 16.09
C PRO A 229 -0.24 23.35 16.01
N ALA A 230 0.78 23.77 15.24
CA ALA A 230 2.01 23.03 14.93
C ALA A 230 1.94 21.78 14.06
N HIS A 231 0.77 21.17 13.90
CA HIS A 231 0.58 19.94 13.12
C HIS A 231 -0.04 20.17 11.75
N GLY A 232 -0.53 21.39 11.49
CA GLY A 232 -1.01 21.81 10.18
C GLY A 232 -2.49 21.51 9.96
N THR A 233 -2.88 21.36 8.70
CA THR A 233 -4.28 21.15 8.31
C THR A 233 -4.72 19.72 8.56
N PHE A 234 -5.95 19.54 9.08
CA PHE A 234 -6.56 18.23 9.30
C PHE A 234 -8.04 18.22 8.83
N PRO A 235 -8.51 17.17 8.16
CA PRO A 235 -7.75 16.00 7.70
C PRO A 235 -6.72 16.36 6.63
N ILE A 236 -5.71 15.51 6.46
CA ILE A 236 -4.59 15.76 5.54
C ILE A 236 -4.95 15.23 4.15
N TYR A 237 -5.12 16.14 3.18
CA TYR A 237 -5.25 15.78 1.77
C TYR A 237 -3.88 15.83 1.10
N ARG A 238 -3.48 14.74 0.43
CA ARG A 238 -2.16 14.60 -0.22
C ARG A 238 -2.16 14.98 -1.71
N ALA A 239 -3.15 15.73 -2.18
CA ALA A 239 -3.30 16.07 -3.59
C ALA A 239 -2.01 16.73 -4.14
N GLY A 240 -1.57 16.30 -5.33
CA GLY A 240 -0.38 16.86 -6.00
C GLY A 240 0.96 16.49 -5.38
N ARG A 241 1.01 15.54 -4.42
CA ARG A 241 2.26 15.01 -3.86
C ARG A 241 2.76 13.81 -4.67
N ALA A 242 3.27 14.08 -5.86
CA ALA A 242 3.79 13.09 -6.78
C ALA A 242 5.21 13.42 -7.25
N HIS A 243 5.84 12.44 -7.89
CA HIS A 243 7.10 12.57 -8.59
C HIS A 243 6.87 12.23 -10.06
N THR A 244 7.33 13.12 -10.94
CA THR A 244 7.31 12.90 -12.39
C THR A 244 8.69 12.44 -12.82
N THR A 245 8.75 11.35 -13.58
CA THR A 245 10.01 10.79 -14.08
C THR A 245 9.79 10.04 -15.38
N HIS A 246 10.87 9.78 -16.12
CA HIS A 246 10.82 8.89 -17.28
C HIS A 246 10.90 7.44 -16.81
N PHE A 247 9.82 6.68 -17.00
CA PHE A 247 9.70 5.29 -16.57
C PHE A 247 9.31 4.39 -17.73
N TYR A 248 10.22 3.53 -18.18
CA TYR A 248 10.06 2.68 -19.37
C TYR A 248 9.64 3.45 -20.65
N ASP A 249 8.35 3.39 -21.00
CA ASP A 249 7.75 3.95 -22.21
C ASP A 249 6.89 5.20 -21.92
N ARG A 250 7.08 5.83 -20.75
CA ARG A 250 6.34 7.00 -20.30
C ARG A 250 7.32 8.09 -19.85
N THR A 251 7.43 9.18 -20.62
CA THR A 251 8.35 10.31 -20.35
C THR A 251 7.94 11.11 -19.13
N ASP A 252 6.64 11.33 -18.96
CA ASP A 252 6.05 12.11 -17.86
C ASP A 252 5.26 11.19 -16.92
N PHE A 253 5.88 10.10 -16.49
CA PHE A 253 5.24 9.15 -15.58
C PHE A 253 5.12 9.75 -14.18
N GLU A 254 3.88 10.01 -13.77
CA GLU A 254 3.56 10.51 -12.45
C GLU A 254 3.32 9.34 -11.47
N ILE A 255 4.05 9.35 -10.35
CA ILE A 255 3.88 8.40 -9.25
C ILE A 255 3.75 9.12 -7.91
N GLY A 256 2.71 8.77 -7.15
CA GLY A 256 2.47 9.31 -5.82
C GLY A 256 3.58 8.95 -4.84
N ILE A 257 3.86 9.84 -3.89
CA ILE A 257 4.83 9.57 -2.82
C ILE A 257 4.24 8.52 -1.87
N PRO A 258 4.96 7.41 -1.57
CA PRO A 258 4.42 6.35 -0.74
C PRO A 258 4.24 6.78 0.72
N LEU A 259 3.28 6.17 1.41
CA LEU A 259 2.87 6.56 2.77
C LEU A 259 3.98 6.24 3.79
N SER A 260 4.58 7.28 4.39
CA SER A 260 5.61 7.13 5.42
C SER A 260 5.11 6.38 6.66
N SER A 261 3.87 6.68 7.09
CA SER A 261 3.23 6.07 8.26
C SER A 261 3.06 4.55 8.11
N THR A 262 2.74 4.08 6.90
CA THR A 262 2.58 2.64 6.63
C THR A 262 3.90 1.90 6.79
N ALA A 263 4.98 2.38 6.15
CA ALA A 263 6.32 1.80 6.30
C ALA A 263 6.82 1.87 7.74
N ALA A 264 6.63 3.01 8.42
CA ALA A 264 7.03 3.19 9.81
C ALA A 264 6.36 2.17 10.76
N LYS A 265 5.07 1.89 10.58
CA LYS A 265 4.34 0.86 11.36
C LYS A 265 4.91 -0.52 11.12
N LEU A 266 5.16 -0.89 9.86
CA LEU A 266 5.78 -2.17 9.49
C LEU A 266 7.18 -2.32 10.12
N ILE A 267 8.01 -1.28 10.05
CA ILE A 267 9.34 -1.21 10.69
C ILE A 267 9.23 -1.35 12.21
N PHE A 268 8.29 -0.64 12.83
CA PHE A 268 8.09 -0.64 14.28
C PHE A 268 7.69 -2.03 14.79
N PHE A 269 6.64 -2.61 14.21
CA PHE A 269 6.11 -3.90 14.64
C PHE A 269 7.08 -5.05 14.35
N SER A 270 7.79 -5.03 13.21
CA SER A 270 8.79 -6.06 12.87
C SER A 270 9.97 -6.08 13.85
N ARG A 271 10.36 -4.93 14.41
CA ARG A 271 11.40 -4.86 15.44
C ARG A 271 10.85 -5.24 16.82
N ARG A 272 9.65 -4.78 17.19
CA ARG A 272 9.04 -5.10 18.49
C ARG A 272 8.63 -6.58 18.62
N GLN A 273 8.41 -7.29 17.52
CA GLN A 273 8.12 -8.74 17.54
C GLN A 273 9.36 -9.65 17.61
N VAL A 274 10.58 -9.10 17.56
CA VAL A 274 11.82 -9.90 17.73
C VAL A 274 11.90 -10.45 19.15
N THR A 275 11.54 -9.64 20.14
CA THR A 275 11.51 -10.03 21.55
C THR A 275 10.10 -10.49 21.91
N PRO A 276 9.92 -11.75 22.36
CA PRO A 276 8.62 -12.23 22.84
C PRO A 276 8.13 -11.41 24.05
N ILE A 277 6.82 -11.32 24.20
CA ILE A 277 6.19 -10.75 25.39
C ILE A 277 6.47 -11.69 26.57
N GLY A 278 6.89 -11.14 27.71
CA GLY A 278 7.10 -11.90 28.93
C GLY A 278 5.79 -12.51 29.43
N ILE A 279 5.84 -13.77 29.85
CA ILE A 279 4.66 -14.52 30.32
C ILE A 279 4.54 -14.33 31.83
N PRO A 280 3.48 -13.67 32.34
CA PRO A 280 3.34 -13.45 33.76
C PRO A 280 3.04 -14.76 34.51
N ILE A 281 3.86 -15.05 35.52
CA ILE A 281 3.81 -16.31 36.29
C ILE A 281 2.51 -16.52 37.08
N HIS A 282 1.75 -15.45 37.32
CA HIS A 282 0.50 -15.48 38.07
C HIS A 282 -0.71 -15.85 37.20
N LEU A 283 -0.56 -15.88 35.86
CA LEU A 283 -1.64 -16.33 34.98
C LEU A 283 -1.84 -17.85 35.15
N PRO A 284 -3.10 -18.34 35.04
CA PRO A 284 -3.35 -19.77 34.96
C PRO A 284 -2.56 -20.39 33.80
N LEU A 285 -2.07 -21.62 33.98
CA LEU A 285 -1.28 -22.32 32.96
C LEU A 285 -2.06 -22.52 31.66
N THR A 286 -3.28 -23.05 31.78
CA THR A 286 -4.18 -23.40 30.67
C THR A 286 -5.60 -22.97 31.00
N ARG A 287 -6.49 -23.01 29.99
CA ARG A 287 -7.92 -22.77 30.20
C ARG A 287 -8.52 -23.72 31.22
N GLN A 288 -8.18 -25.00 31.19
CA GLN A 288 -8.65 -25.99 32.16
C GLN A 288 -8.17 -25.67 33.59
N HIS A 289 -6.93 -25.20 33.74
CA HIS A 289 -6.41 -24.77 35.04
C HIS A 289 -7.18 -23.53 35.55
N ALA A 290 -7.54 -22.58 34.67
CA ALA A 290 -8.38 -21.44 35.05
C ALA A 290 -9.75 -21.90 35.61
N PHE A 291 -10.40 -22.88 35.00
CA PHE A 291 -11.64 -23.48 35.52
C PHE A 291 -11.44 -24.09 36.92
N GLN A 292 -10.35 -24.82 37.14
CA GLN A 292 -10.04 -25.44 38.44
C GLN A 292 -9.81 -24.40 39.55
N LEU A 293 -9.25 -23.24 39.21
CA LEU A 293 -9.05 -22.13 40.13
C LEU A 293 -10.32 -21.29 40.37
N GLY A 294 -11.44 -21.64 39.74
CA GLY A 294 -12.70 -20.89 39.84
C GLY A 294 -12.77 -19.64 38.95
N PHE A 295 -11.83 -19.48 38.02
CA PHE A 295 -11.80 -18.39 37.04
C PHE A 295 -12.44 -18.75 35.69
N GLY A 296 -13.16 -19.88 35.61
CA GLY A 296 -13.73 -20.40 34.37
C GLY A 296 -14.68 -19.45 33.64
N ASP A 297 -15.41 -18.62 34.39
CA ASP A 297 -16.36 -17.65 33.84
C ASP A 297 -15.74 -16.25 33.66
N GLN A 298 -14.45 -16.07 33.96
CA GLN A 298 -13.75 -14.80 33.83
C GLN A 298 -12.99 -14.70 32.50
N ILE A 299 -13.14 -13.55 31.84
CA ILE A 299 -12.33 -13.21 30.67
C ILE A 299 -10.94 -12.78 31.14
N GLY A 300 -9.91 -13.42 30.59
CA GLY A 300 -8.52 -13.11 30.89
C GLY A 300 -7.56 -14.13 30.28
N PRO A 301 -6.29 -13.76 30.03
CA PRO A 301 -5.33 -14.64 29.39
C PRO A 301 -4.80 -15.71 30.35
N THR A 302 -4.42 -16.85 29.78
CA THR A 302 -3.62 -17.90 30.40
C THR A 302 -2.19 -17.83 29.86
N GLN A 303 -1.26 -18.58 30.46
CA GLN A 303 0.11 -18.67 29.96
C GLN A 303 0.15 -19.28 28.55
N GLU A 304 -0.71 -20.26 28.28
CA GLU A 304 -0.91 -20.86 26.96
C GLU A 304 -1.32 -19.83 25.89
N ASP A 305 -2.24 -18.91 26.20
CA ASP A 305 -2.64 -17.86 25.25
C ASP A 305 -1.51 -16.86 24.96
N VAL A 306 -0.67 -16.54 25.96
CA VAL A 306 0.51 -15.68 25.75
C VAL A 306 1.58 -16.40 24.93
N HIS A 307 1.73 -17.71 25.12
CA HIS A 307 2.58 -18.54 24.25
C HIS A 307 2.08 -18.52 22.80
N GLU A 308 0.79 -18.72 22.56
CA GLU A 308 0.19 -18.62 21.21
C GLU A 308 0.43 -17.23 20.61
N LEU A 309 0.22 -16.17 21.40
CA LEU A 309 0.44 -14.79 20.95
C LEU A 309 1.88 -14.54 20.50
N ASN A 310 2.86 -15.18 21.16
CA ASN A 310 4.29 -15.04 20.85
C ASN A 310 4.73 -15.87 19.62
N GLN A 311 3.96 -16.88 19.21
CA GLN A 311 4.27 -17.72 18.04
C GLN A 311 3.98 -17.01 16.71
N HIS A 312 3.00 -16.11 16.69
CA HIS A 312 2.59 -15.40 15.48
C HIS A 312 3.35 -14.08 15.30
N LYS A 313 3.67 -13.74 14.06
CA LYS A 313 4.29 -12.46 13.70
C LYS A 313 3.22 -11.41 13.41
N VAL A 314 3.30 -10.27 14.09
CA VAL A 314 2.39 -9.13 13.91
C VAL A 314 2.46 -8.60 12.48
N VAL A 315 3.66 -8.60 11.89
CA VAL A 315 3.91 -8.25 10.48
C VAL A 315 4.79 -9.33 9.83
N LYS A 316 4.50 -9.64 8.56
CA LYS A 316 5.22 -10.60 7.71
C LYS A 316 5.94 -9.82 6.62
N HIS A 317 7.21 -10.15 6.39
CA HIS A 317 7.95 -9.60 5.27
C HIS A 317 7.47 -10.26 3.96
N PRO A 318 7.51 -9.53 2.82
CA PRO A 318 7.15 -10.10 1.53
C PRO A 318 7.94 -11.40 1.29
N SER A 319 7.20 -12.49 1.08
CA SER A 319 7.81 -13.80 0.83
C SER A 319 8.32 -13.86 -0.61
N LEU A 320 9.54 -14.37 -0.80
CA LEU A 320 10.05 -14.72 -2.13
C LEU A 320 9.40 -16.01 -2.67
N ALA A 321 8.61 -16.71 -1.85
CA ALA A 321 7.93 -17.92 -2.27
C ALA A 321 6.83 -17.58 -3.28
N SER A 322 7.02 -18.07 -4.50
CA SER A 322 5.98 -18.11 -5.52
C SER A 322 5.03 -19.26 -5.19
N ASP A 323 3.77 -18.94 -4.93
CA ASP A 323 2.71 -19.90 -5.25
C ASP A 323 2.74 -20.05 -6.78
N SER A 324 2.76 -21.29 -7.28
CA SER A 324 3.00 -21.68 -8.70
C SER A 324 2.20 -20.94 -9.79
N ILE A 325 1.27 -20.06 -9.42
CA ILE A 325 0.36 -19.30 -10.27
C ILE A 325 0.70 -17.79 -10.31
N ARG A 326 1.41 -17.24 -9.32
CA ARG A 326 1.65 -15.78 -9.19
C ARG A 326 3.13 -15.45 -8.95
N THR A 327 3.61 -14.39 -9.60
CA THR A 327 4.96 -13.86 -9.38
C THR A 327 5.02 -13.07 -8.07
N PRO A 328 6.14 -13.07 -7.32
CA PRO A 328 6.23 -12.36 -6.04
C PRO A 328 5.84 -10.86 -6.12
N SER A 329 6.24 -10.15 -7.18
CA SER A 329 5.90 -8.73 -7.39
C SER A 329 4.40 -8.46 -7.48
N SER A 330 3.59 -9.45 -7.87
CA SER A 330 2.12 -9.28 -7.98
C SER A 330 1.44 -9.04 -6.64
N GLN A 331 2.08 -9.40 -5.53
CA GLN A 331 1.57 -9.11 -4.18
C GLN A 331 1.49 -7.61 -3.89
N LEU A 332 2.26 -6.79 -4.61
CA LEU A 332 2.33 -5.33 -4.46
C LEU A 332 1.54 -4.59 -5.56
N ASP A 333 0.73 -5.28 -6.37
CA ASP A 333 0.00 -4.62 -7.45
C ASP A 333 -1.05 -3.63 -6.92
N ASP A 334 -1.85 -4.03 -5.92
CA ASP A 334 -2.79 -3.12 -5.25
C ASP A 334 -2.07 -1.87 -4.69
N ASP A 335 -0.89 -2.07 -4.10
CA ASP A 335 -0.05 -0.98 -3.58
C ASP A 335 0.50 -0.08 -4.69
N TRP A 336 0.92 -0.66 -5.82
CA TRP A 336 1.40 0.07 -6.99
C TRP A 336 0.30 0.91 -7.62
N TYR A 337 -0.86 0.31 -7.89
CA TYR A 337 -1.98 1.02 -8.51
C TYR A 337 -2.52 2.14 -7.63
N ARG A 338 -2.48 1.99 -6.30
CA ARG A 338 -2.76 3.11 -5.38
C ARG A 338 -1.81 4.28 -5.59
N LEU A 339 -0.52 4.01 -5.83
CA LEU A 339 0.48 5.06 -6.02
C LEU A 339 0.33 5.76 -7.38
N THR A 340 -0.11 5.07 -8.42
CA THR A 340 -0.26 5.65 -9.76
C THR A 340 -1.62 6.29 -10.00
N ASP A 341 -2.69 5.75 -9.42
CA ASP A 341 -4.06 6.16 -9.77
C ASP A 341 -4.73 7.02 -8.69
N CYS A 342 -4.28 6.92 -7.43
CA CYS A 342 -4.92 7.58 -6.28
C CYS A 342 -4.13 8.82 -5.82
N ILE A 343 -3.67 9.64 -6.76
CA ILE A 343 -2.87 10.86 -6.51
C ILE A 343 -3.78 12.07 -6.23
N TYR A 344 -4.89 12.15 -6.96
CA TYR A 344 -5.80 13.30 -6.95
C TYR A 344 -7.20 12.89 -6.46
N PRO A 345 -7.57 13.19 -5.20
CA PRO A 345 -8.89 12.85 -4.65
C PRO A 345 -10.09 13.41 -5.43
N MET A 346 -9.89 14.46 -6.22
CA MET A 346 -10.91 15.09 -7.07
C MET A 346 -11.11 14.38 -8.41
N GLN A 347 -10.25 13.42 -8.75
CA GLN A 347 -10.29 12.68 -10.01
C GLN A 347 -10.76 11.25 -9.77
N LYS A 348 -11.48 10.70 -10.76
CA LYS A 348 -11.84 9.28 -10.76
C LYS A 348 -10.55 8.45 -10.83
N SER A 349 -10.48 7.39 -10.03
CA SER A 349 -9.38 6.42 -10.16
C SER A 349 -9.53 5.64 -11.46
N SER A 350 -8.43 5.07 -11.94
CA SER A 350 -8.44 4.26 -13.16
C SER A 350 -9.38 3.07 -12.99
N LEU A 351 -10.33 2.93 -13.91
CA LEU A 351 -11.21 1.76 -14.00
C LEU A 351 -10.46 0.51 -14.51
N LYS A 352 -9.24 0.71 -15.04
CA LYS A 352 -8.38 -0.33 -15.62
C LYS A 352 -7.68 -1.17 -14.57
N ASN A 353 -7.52 -0.63 -13.37
CA ASN A 353 -6.72 -1.23 -12.30
C ASN A 353 -7.62 -1.65 -11.14
N ALA A 354 -7.12 -2.51 -10.26
CA ALA A 354 -7.82 -2.88 -9.04
C ALA A 354 -6.95 -2.47 -7.86
N HIS A 355 -7.50 -1.69 -6.94
CA HIS A 355 -6.78 -1.18 -5.76
C HIS A 355 -6.99 -2.06 -4.52
N TYR A 356 -7.80 -3.13 -4.68
CA TYR A 356 -8.12 -4.12 -3.68
C TYR A 356 -8.37 -5.48 -4.32
N THR A 357 -7.59 -6.48 -3.92
CA THR A 357 -7.81 -7.88 -4.31
C THR A 357 -8.96 -8.49 -3.51
N TYR A 358 -10.00 -8.97 -4.19
CA TYR A 358 -11.15 -9.64 -3.56
C TYR A 358 -10.72 -10.88 -2.75
N GLY A 359 -11.32 -11.05 -1.59
CA GLY A 359 -10.99 -12.09 -0.63
C GLY A 359 -9.77 -11.81 0.22
N SER A 360 -9.02 -10.73 -0.04
CA SER A 360 -7.79 -10.44 0.69
C SER A 360 -8.05 -10.20 2.17
N ALA A 361 -9.21 -9.64 2.55
CA ALA A 361 -9.59 -9.45 3.95
C ALA A 361 -10.09 -10.73 4.63
N THR A 362 -10.53 -11.75 3.89
CA THR A 362 -11.14 -12.96 4.48
C THR A 362 -10.10 -13.79 5.23
N GLY A 363 -10.47 -14.27 6.42
CA GLY A 363 -9.68 -15.19 7.26
C GLY A 363 -9.48 -14.70 8.69
N LEU A 364 -8.72 -15.47 9.48
CA LEU A 364 -8.31 -15.08 10.83
C LEU A 364 -7.07 -14.17 10.79
N TRP A 365 -7.23 -12.95 11.28
CA TRP A 365 -6.16 -11.98 11.47
C TRP A 365 -5.73 -11.90 12.93
N GLN A 366 -4.42 -11.85 13.14
CA GLN A 366 -3.81 -11.67 14.44
C GLN A 366 -2.76 -10.56 14.37
N GLY A 367 -2.81 -9.65 15.34
CA GLY A 367 -1.89 -8.53 15.42
C GLY A 367 -1.97 -7.79 16.74
N ARG A 368 -1.59 -6.50 16.69
CA ARG A 368 -1.54 -5.63 17.86
C ARG A 368 -2.00 -4.22 17.54
N ILE A 369 -2.57 -3.57 18.55
CA ILE A 369 -2.90 -2.15 18.59
C ILE A 369 -1.97 -1.46 19.57
N LEU A 370 -1.56 -0.23 19.26
CA LEU A 370 -0.85 0.64 20.19
C LEU A 370 -1.86 1.62 20.77
N VAL A 371 -1.81 1.85 22.09
CA VAL A 371 -2.76 2.71 22.80
C VAL A 371 -1.98 3.66 23.69
N PRO A 372 -1.83 4.94 23.30
CA PRO A 372 -1.29 5.96 24.18
C PRO A 372 -2.29 6.30 25.27
N THR A 373 -1.83 6.90 26.36
CA THR A 373 -2.74 7.47 27.35
C THR A 373 -3.38 8.76 26.83
N ASP A 374 -4.60 9.05 27.26
CA ASP A 374 -5.32 10.28 26.87
C ASP A 374 -4.49 11.53 27.16
N ASN A 375 -3.80 11.56 28.31
CA ASN A 375 -2.93 12.67 28.69
C ASN A 375 -1.74 12.84 27.74
N ALA A 376 -1.08 11.74 27.36
CA ALA A 376 0.04 11.80 26.42
C ALA A 376 -0.42 12.26 25.04
N PHE A 377 -1.55 11.74 24.55
CA PHE A 377 -2.12 12.14 23.27
C PHE A 377 -2.54 13.61 23.26
N ALA A 378 -3.24 14.07 24.30
CA ALA A 378 -3.63 15.47 24.46
C ALA A 378 -2.41 16.41 24.53
N ALA A 379 -1.34 15.99 25.20
CA ALA A 379 -0.09 16.76 25.23
C ALA A 379 0.52 16.91 23.83
N ILE A 380 0.55 15.84 23.01
CA ILE A 380 1.07 15.92 21.64
C ILE A 380 0.24 16.90 20.80
N LEU A 381 -1.09 16.86 20.92
CA LEU A 381 -1.97 17.76 20.18
C LEU A 381 -1.78 19.24 20.54
N GLN A 382 -1.41 19.54 21.79
CA GLN A 382 -1.27 20.91 22.29
C GLN A 382 0.15 21.48 22.11
N HIS A 383 1.18 20.65 22.15
CA HIS A 383 2.56 21.10 22.10
C HIS A 383 3.09 21.27 20.68
N VAL A 384 3.66 22.45 20.42
CA VAL A 384 4.20 22.80 19.10
C VAL A 384 5.52 22.07 18.82
N GLN A 385 6.41 22.07 19.81
CA GLN A 385 7.71 21.44 19.75
C GLN A 385 7.60 19.96 20.06
N MET A 386 8.28 19.11 19.29
CA MET A 386 8.45 17.71 19.61
C MET A 386 9.21 17.59 20.95
N PRO A 387 8.71 16.82 21.92
CA PRO A 387 9.42 16.58 23.17
C PRO A 387 10.83 16.01 22.92
N GLU A 388 11.83 16.48 23.67
CA GLU A 388 13.23 16.03 23.53
C GLU A 388 13.39 14.51 23.68
N GLU A 389 12.54 13.88 24.50
CA GLU A 389 12.56 12.44 24.79
C GLU A 389 11.31 11.70 24.27
N PHE A 390 10.93 11.92 23.00
CA PHE A 390 9.78 11.24 22.39
C PHE A 390 9.96 9.70 22.31
N THR A 391 9.45 8.98 23.31
CA THR A 391 9.67 7.53 23.52
C THR A 391 8.41 6.83 23.98
N GLU A 392 8.33 5.51 23.78
CA GLU A 392 7.20 4.69 24.22
C GLU A 392 6.94 4.79 25.73
N GLN A 393 7.99 4.88 26.56
CA GLN A 393 7.83 5.01 28.01
C GLN A 393 7.16 6.34 28.38
N GLN A 394 7.59 7.46 27.79
CA GLN A 394 6.99 8.76 28.07
C GLN A 394 5.54 8.86 27.61
N LEU A 395 5.21 8.17 26.51
CA LEU A 395 3.85 8.12 25.98
C LEU A 395 2.93 7.17 26.75
N PHE A 396 3.50 6.38 27.68
CA PHE A 396 2.84 5.25 28.32
C PHE A 396 2.15 4.36 27.28
N LEU A 397 2.88 4.07 26.19
CA LEU A 397 2.31 3.39 25.03
C LEU A 397 2.10 1.91 25.35
N ASN A 398 0.83 1.49 25.38
CA ASN A 398 0.47 0.10 25.66
C ASN A 398 0.19 -0.65 24.36
N ALA A 399 0.65 -1.90 24.25
CA ALA A 399 0.33 -2.77 23.13
C ALA A 399 -0.69 -3.83 23.56
N TYR A 400 -1.83 -3.91 22.88
CA TYR A 400 -2.84 -4.93 23.15
C TYR A 400 -2.99 -5.91 21.97
N PRO A 401 -3.25 -7.20 22.23
CA PRO A 401 -3.56 -8.15 21.17
C PRO A 401 -4.83 -7.78 20.41
N LEU A 402 -4.85 -8.09 19.12
CA LEU A 402 -6.01 -7.86 18.26
C LEU A 402 -6.26 -9.10 17.40
N PHE A 403 -7.47 -9.65 17.50
CA PHE A 403 -7.91 -10.84 16.77
C PHE A 403 -9.22 -10.55 16.04
N MET A 404 -9.24 -10.79 14.73
CA MET A 404 -10.41 -10.58 13.88
C MET A 404 -10.55 -11.75 12.91
N ARG A 405 -11.61 -12.54 13.02
CA ARG A 405 -12.03 -13.45 11.95
C ARG A 405 -12.96 -12.68 11.02
N LEU A 406 -12.45 -12.29 9.86
CA LEU A 406 -13.17 -11.49 8.88
C LEU A 406 -13.74 -12.35 7.75
N ARG A 407 -14.90 -11.93 7.26
CA ARG A 407 -15.65 -12.50 6.14
C ARG A 407 -16.03 -11.35 5.22
N GLU A 408 -15.89 -11.60 3.93
CA GLU A 408 -16.13 -10.61 2.87
C GLU A 408 -17.40 -10.92 2.12
N TYR A 409 -18.17 -9.87 1.83
CA TYR A 409 -19.47 -9.92 1.19
C TYR A 409 -19.54 -8.89 0.07
N HIS A 410 -20.02 -9.30 -1.11
CA HIS A 410 -20.10 -8.46 -2.30
C HIS A 410 -21.55 -8.08 -2.59
N CYS A 411 -21.81 -6.79 -2.83
CA CYS A 411 -23.03 -6.35 -3.48
C CYS A 411 -22.81 -6.49 -4.98
N VAL A 412 -23.62 -7.31 -5.64
CA VAL A 412 -23.50 -7.60 -7.07
C VAL A 412 -24.74 -7.07 -7.80
N ASP A 413 -24.52 -6.31 -8.87
CA ASP A 413 -25.56 -5.76 -9.74
C ASP A 413 -26.48 -6.89 -10.23
N PRO A 414 -27.83 -6.77 -10.11
CA PRO A 414 -28.61 -5.54 -9.94
C PRO A 414 -28.99 -5.18 -8.50
N GLN A 415 -28.35 -5.78 -7.49
CA GLN A 415 -28.55 -5.31 -6.12
C GLN A 415 -28.02 -3.88 -5.98
N ASP A 416 -28.64 -3.10 -5.10
CA ASP A 416 -28.15 -1.78 -4.74
C ASP A 416 -27.28 -1.89 -3.47
N PRO A 417 -26.14 -1.17 -3.40
CA PRO A 417 -25.34 -1.10 -2.19
C PRO A 417 -26.03 -0.25 -1.12
N VAL A 418 -25.68 -0.49 0.15
CA VAL A 418 -26.11 0.36 1.26
C VAL A 418 -25.56 1.78 1.07
N PRO A 419 -26.38 2.84 1.26
CA PRO A 419 -25.90 4.22 1.12
C PRO A 419 -24.84 4.57 2.17
N THR A 420 -24.14 5.69 2.01
CA THR A 420 -23.27 6.23 3.05
C THR A 420 -24.08 6.76 4.25
N GLY A 421 -23.51 6.64 5.44
CA GLY A 421 -24.11 7.03 6.71
C GLY A 421 -23.79 8.44 7.17
N GLY A 422 -23.22 9.23 6.27
CA GLY A 422 -22.67 10.55 6.49
C GLY A 422 -23.70 11.65 6.74
N ALA A 423 -23.20 12.88 6.87
CA ALA A 423 -24.02 14.08 6.98
C ALA A 423 -24.58 14.57 5.63
N ASP A 424 -24.23 13.90 4.53
CA ASP A 424 -24.59 14.27 3.15
C ASP A 424 -24.17 15.72 2.80
N ASP A 425 -23.02 16.14 3.35
CA ASP A 425 -22.48 17.49 3.21
C ASP A 425 -21.24 17.56 2.29
N GLY A 426 -20.95 16.46 1.61
CA GLY A 426 -19.76 16.26 0.79
C GLY A 426 -18.45 16.23 1.59
N PHE A 427 -18.52 16.04 2.92
CA PHE A 427 -17.34 16.04 3.78
C PHE A 427 -17.25 14.83 4.71
N ASP A 428 -18.34 14.44 5.35
CA ASP A 428 -18.37 13.24 6.20
C ASP A 428 -19.32 12.21 5.62
N ASP A 429 -18.77 11.14 5.05
CA ASP A 429 -19.51 9.95 4.58
C ASP A 429 -19.83 8.97 5.71
N GLY A 430 -19.55 9.34 6.96
CA GLY A 430 -19.94 8.58 8.15
C GLY A 430 -18.86 7.62 8.63
N ILE A 431 -17.59 8.02 8.60
CA ILE A 431 -16.46 7.17 9.03
C ILE A 431 -16.61 6.65 10.47
N SER A 432 -17.32 7.39 11.33
CA SER A 432 -17.66 6.95 12.70
C SER A 432 -18.46 5.65 12.77
N ASN A 433 -19.00 5.17 11.65
CA ASN A 433 -19.66 3.87 11.57
C ASN A 433 -19.17 3.06 10.35
N ALA A 434 -17.89 3.21 9.99
CA ALA A 434 -17.29 2.64 8.77
C ALA A 434 -18.15 2.92 7.52
N TRP A 435 -18.63 4.16 7.45
CA TRP A 435 -19.50 4.72 6.42
C TRP A 435 -20.90 4.10 6.36
N ILE A 436 -21.24 3.13 7.19
CA ILE A 436 -22.58 2.51 7.20
C ILE A 436 -23.56 3.45 7.93
N PRO A 437 -24.81 3.62 7.43
CA PRO A 437 -25.81 4.44 8.10
C PRO A 437 -26.10 4.01 9.54
N ARG A 438 -26.45 4.97 10.39
CA ARG A 438 -26.90 4.67 11.75
C ARG A 438 -28.27 3.98 11.68
N GLY A 439 -28.50 3.01 12.58
CA GLY A 439 -29.75 2.25 12.62
C GLY A 439 -29.84 1.11 11.61
N VAL A 440 -28.73 0.78 10.93
CA VAL A 440 -28.66 -0.43 10.11
C VAL A 440 -28.65 -1.68 11.00
N HIS A 441 -29.56 -2.61 10.72
CA HIS A 441 -29.56 -3.93 11.34
C HIS A 441 -28.88 -4.94 10.42
N LEU A 442 -27.84 -5.58 10.92
CA LEU A 442 -27.05 -6.55 10.19
C LEU A 442 -27.53 -7.98 10.51
N HIS A 443 -27.89 -8.73 9.47
CA HIS A 443 -28.26 -10.14 9.58
C HIS A 443 -27.37 -10.98 8.64
N GLU A 444 -26.63 -11.92 9.22
CA GLU A 444 -25.76 -12.83 8.50
C GLU A 444 -26.43 -14.21 8.45
N ASP A 445 -26.80 -14.66 7.24
CA ASP A 445 -27.34 -16.00 7.01
C ASP A 445 -26.17 -17.01 7.00
N LEU A 446 -25.68 -17.34 8.19
CA LEU A 446 -24.60 -18.32 8.34
C LEU A 446 -25.10 -19.70 7.88
N ALA A 447 -24.48 -20.24 6.82
CA ALA A 447 -24.61 -21.65 6.49
C ALA A 447 -24.28 -22.46 7.75
N SER A 448 -25.15 -23.38 8.14
CA SER A 448 -25.06 -24.13 9.40
C SER A 448 -23.69 -24.83 9.49
N ARG A 449 -22.73 -24.25 10.20
CA ARG A 449 -21.50 -24.94 10.55
C ARG A 449 -21.88 -26.04 11.54
N PHE A 450 -21.87 -27.28 11.08
CA PHE A 450 -21.77 -28.45 11.95
C PHE A 450 -20.43 -28.35 12.71
N LEU A 451 -20.44 -27.67 13.86
CA LEU A 451 -19.41 -27.90 14.87
C LEU A 451 -19.81 -29.18 15.60
N SER A 452 -19.09 -30.26 15.34
CA SER A 452 -19.07 -31.43 16.22
C SER A 452 -18.34 -31.07 17.52
N THR A 453 -18.86 -30.13 18.29
CA THR A 453 -18.61 -30.07 19.73
C THR A 453 -19.77 -30.80 20.36
N GLY A 454 -19.48 -32.00 20.87
CA GLY A 454 -20.47 -32.80 21.57
C GLY A 454 -21.18 -31.98 22.65
N VAL A 455 -22.45 -32.35 22.86
CA VAL A 455 -23.40 -31.89 23.87
C VAL A 455 -24.41 -30.82 23.37
N ILE A 456 -25.66 -31.29 23.31
CA ILE A 456 -26.95 -30.62 23.03
C ILE A 456 -27.39 -30.53 21.54
N LEU A 457 -28.15 -31.54 21.12
CA LEU A 457 -29.04 -31.51 19.95
C LEU A 457 -30.20 -30.53 20.21
N ILE A 458 -30.23 -29.39 19.51
CA ILE A 458 -31.44 -28.57 19.33
C ILE A 458 -31.96 -28.85 17.91
N PRO A 459 -33.28 -29.02 17.69
CA PRO A 459 -33.80 -29.48 16.41
C PRO A 459 -33.58 -28.45 15.30
N ILE A 460 -32.99 -28.95 14.21
CA ILE A 460 -32.78 -28.26 12.93
C ILE A 460 -34.15 -27.91 12.35
N LEU A 461 -34.50 -26.63 12.36
CA LEU A 461 -35.48 -26.10 11.41
C LEU A 461 -34.81 -26.10 10.03
N ILE A 462 -35.41 -26.79 9.08
CA ILE A 462 -35.03 -26.77 7.67
C ILE A 462 -35.23 -25.33 7.19
N ILE A 463 -34.14 -24.58 7.07
CA ILE A 463 -34.12 -23.27 6.42
C ILE A 463 -33.74 -23.50 4.96
N ASP A 464 -34.44 -22.80 4.08
CA ASP A 464 -34.38 -22.86 2.63
C ASP A 464 -32.94 -22.72 2.09
N GLN A 465 -32.51 -23.67 1.25
CA GLN A 465 -31.15 -23.79 0.69
C GLN A 465 -30.72 -22.58 -0.18
N GLN A 466 -31.65 -21.68 -0.54
CA GLN A 466 -31.36 -20.47 -1.33
C GLN A 466 -30.86 -19.28 -0.49
N SER A 467 -30.83 -19.40 0.84
CA SER A 467 -30.48 -18.32 1.78
C SER A 467 -29.02 -18.35 2.25
N GLU A 468 -28.27 -19.43 1.96
CA GLU A 468 -26.98 -19.68 2.59
C GLU A 468 -25.88 -18.72 2.15
N GLY A 469 -25.24 -18.03 3.10
CA GLY A 469 -24.11 -17.14 2.83
C GLY A 469 -24.49 -15.77 2.30
N LYS A 470 -25.69 -15.26 2.66
CA LYS A 470 -26.09 -13.88 2.38
C LYS A 470 -25.89 -13.00 3.61
N LEU A 471 -25.51 -11.76 3.36
CA LEU A 471 -25.52 -10.68 4.33
C LEU A 471 -26.65 -9.72 3.97
N LYS A 472 -27.56 -9.49 4.91
CA LYS A 472 -28.67 -8.54 4.76
C LYS A 472 -28.44 -7.36 5.69
N LEU A 473 -28.37 -6.17 5.12
CA LEU A 473 -28.34 -4.90 5.83
C LEU A 473 -29.72 -4.28 5.72
N GLN A 474 -30.46 -4.21 6.82
CA GLN A 474 -31.77 -3.56 6.86
C GLN A 474 -31.61 -2.12 7.31
N HIS A 475 -32.05 -1.17 6.48
CA HIS A 475 -32.03 0.25 6.77
C HIS A 475 -33.36 0.87 6.38
N HIS A 476 -34.07 1.46 7.35
CA HIS A 476 -35.47 1.85 7.19
C HIS A 476 -36.31 0.67 6.65
N ASP A 477 -37.12 0.90 5.62
CA ASP A 477 -37.98 -0.13 5.00
C ASP A 477 -37.29 -0.87 3.84
N ARG A 478 -35.97 -0.72 3.66
CA ARG A 478 -35.19 -1.36 2.60
C ARG A 478 -34.22 -2.41 3.15
N THR A 479 -34.06 -3.50 2.41
CA THR A 479 -33.08 -4.55 2.68
C THR A 479 -32.07 -4.58 1.54
N TYR A 480 -30.80 -4.37 1.89
CA TYR A 480 -29.67 -4.45 0.97
C TYR A 480 -29.03 -5.82 1.13
N THR A 481 -28.85 -6.54 0.02
CA THR A 481 -28.38 -7.94 0.03
C THR A 481 -27.00 -8.04 -0.58
N TYR A 482 -26.09 -8.68 0.14
CA TYR A 482 -24.74 -8.99 -0.29
C TYR A 482 -24.56 -10.51 -0.22
N GLU A 483 -23.69 -11.05 -1.06
CA GLU A 483 -23.34 -12.47 -1.06
C GLU A 483 -21.92 -12.70 -0.59
N ALA A 484 -21.69 -13.80 0.13
CA ALA A 484 -20.37 -14.13 0.65
C ALA A 484 -19.40 -14.39 -0.51
N TYR A 485 -18.24 -13.73 -0.46
CA TYR A 485 -17.14 -14.06 -1.35
C TYR A 485 -16.65 -15.48 -1.06
N ARG A 486 -16.48 -16.28 -2.12
CA ARG A 486 -15.96 -17.65 -2.03
C ARG A 486 -14.80 -17.81 -3.02
N PRO A 487 -13.57 -18.07 -2.54
CA PRO A 487 -12.41 -18.22 -3.42
C PRO A 487 -12.67 -19.27 -4.52
N GLY A 488 -12.42 -18.88 -5.78
CA GLY A 488 -12.53 -19.76 -6.94
C GLY A 488 -13.96 -20.05 -7.44
N LEU A 489 -15.00 -19.53 -6.76
CA LEU A 489 -16.38 -19.60 -7.25
C LEU A 489 -16.77 -18.28 -7.91
N ALA A 490 -17.45 -18.35 -9.05
CA ALA A 490 -18.06 -17.19 -9.66
C ALA A 490 -19.16 -16.64 -8.74
N ASN A 491 -19.31 -15.32 -8.74
CA ASN A 491 -20.37 -14.63 -8.02
C ASN A 491 -21.69 -14.70 -8.83
N SER A 492 -22.76 -14.09 -8.32
CA SER A 492 -24.09 -14.09 -8.92
C SER A 492 -24.25 -13.18 -10.14
N HIS A 493 -23.15 -12.61 -10.67
CA HIS A 493 -23.19 -11.69 -11.80
C HIS A 493 -23.80 -12.33 -13.05
N ASP A 494 -24.83 -11.67 -13.58
CA ASP A 494 -25.48 -12.01 -14.84
C ASP A 494 -25.43 -10.82 -15.80
N GLU A 495 -24.82 -11.03 -16.96
CA GLU A 495 -24.68 -10.04 -18.03
C GLU A 495 -26.05 -9.50 -18.50
N ALA A 496 -27.10 -10.33 -18.45
CA ALA A 496 -28.44 -9.96 -18.88
C ALA A 496 -29.13 -8.99 -17.90
N THR A 497 -28.73 -8.96 -16.63
CA THR A 497 -29.34 -8.10 -15.61
C THR A 497 -28.42 -6.99 -15.11
N CYS A 498 -27.10 -7.15 -15.28
CA CYS A 498 -26.12 -6.18 -14.82
C CYS A 498 -26.28 -4.86 -15.60
N ARG A 499 -26.58 -3.76 -14.91
CA ARG A 499 -26.77 -2.43 -15.53
C ARG A 499 -25.56 -2.00 -16.37
N GLY A 500 -24.35 -2.22 -15.86
CA GLY A 500 -23.10 -1.95 -16.58
C GLY A 500 -22.92 -2.77 -17.86
N CYS A 501 -23.25 -4.07 -17.84
CA CYS A 501 -23.20 -4.93 -19.02
C CYS A 501 -24.28 -4.57 -20.04
N GLN A 502 -25.51 -4.32 -19.58
CA GLN A 502 -26.61 -3.87 -20.44
C GLN A 502 -26.28 -2.56 -21.15
N TYR A 503 -25.68 -1.61 -20.43
CA TYR A 503 -25.24 -0.33 -21.00
C TYR A 503 -24.19 -0.53 -22.10
N ARG A 504 -23.23 -1.44 -21.90
CA ARG A 504 -22.16 -1.72 -22.87
C ARG A 504 -22.57 -2.70 -23.99
N GLY A 505 -23.61 -3.50 -23.77
CA GLY A 505 -24.01 -4.62 -24.64
C GLY A 505 -23.09 -5.84 -24.56
N THR A 506 -22.14 -5.87 -23.61
CA THR A 506 -21.17 -6.97 -23.41
C THR A 506 -20.63 -6.95 -21.97
N CYS A 507 -20.33 -8.13 -21.41
CA CYS A 507 -19.59 -8.24 -20.14
C CYS A 507 -18.08 -8.05 -20.31
N ASN A 508 -17.56 -8.12 -21.53
CA ASN A 508 -16.13 -7.87 -21.80
C ASN A 508 -15.89 -6.36 -21.81
N ILE A 509 -14.94 -5.94 -20.98
CA ILE A 509 -14.49 -4.56 -20.86
C ILE A 509 -13.10 -4.51 -21.46
N VAL A 510 -12.93 -3.73 -22.51
CA VAL A 510 -11.63 -3.44 -23.09
C VAL A 510 -11.31 -2.02 -22.71
N TYR A 511 -10.29 -1.83 -21.88
CA TYR A 511 -9.78 -0.51 -21.54
C TYR A 511 -8.54 -0.21 -22.37
N ARG A 512 -8.61 0.81 -23.22
CA ARG A 512 -7.50 1.30 -24.04
C ARG A 512 -6.73 2.38 -23.32
N GLU A 513 -5.50 2.61 -23.76
CA GLU A 513 -4.58 3.58 -23.18
C GLU A 513 -5.20 4.96 -22.92
N HIS A 514 -5.93 5.53 -23.89
CA HIS A 514 -6.53 6.87 -23.81
C HIS A 514 -7.99 6.90 -23.32
N ASP A 515 -8.58 5.76 -22.93
CA ASP A 515 -9.98 5.73 -22.50
C ASP A 515 -10.24 6.61 -21.27
N ASP A 516 -9.27 6.71 -20.35
CA ASP A 516 -9.42 7.52 -19.13
C ASP A 516 -9.46 9.02 -19.45
N GLN A 517 -8.70 9.48 -20.45
CA GLN A 517 -8.72 10.86 -20.94
C GLN A 517 -10.04 11.18 -21.64
N PHE A 518 -10.49 10.29 -22.53
CA PHE A 518 -11.75 10.45 -23.26
C PHE A 518 -12.98 10.45 -22.33
N LEU A 519 -12.97 9.63 -21.27
CA LEU A 519 -14.03 9.60 -20.26
C LEU A 519 -13.99 10.81 -19.32
N ALA A 520 -12.81 11.35 -19.02
CA ALA A 520 -12.65 12.57 -18.22
C ALA A 520 -13.18 13.80 -18.98
N GLU A 521 -12.81 13.98 -20.25
CA GLU A 521 -13.30 15.07 -21.11
C GLU A 521 -14.82 15.05 -21.24
N ARG A 522 -15.41 13.85 -21.41
CA ARG A 522 -16.86 13.68 -21.54
C ARG A 522 -17.61 13.90 -20.22
N SER A 523 -16.94 13.78 -19.08
CA SER A 523 -17.51 14.09 -17.76
C SER A 523 -17.48 15.59 -17.44
N GLN A 524 -16.63 16.37 -18.13
CA GLN A 524 -16.51 17.83 -17.98
C GLN A 524 -17.34 18.63 -19.01
N GLY A 525 -17.82 17.99 -20.07
CA GLY A 525 -18.53 18.64 -21.19
C GLY A 525 -20.00 19.01 -20.95
N ASP A 526 -20.45 19.27 -19.73
CA ASP A 526 -21.85 19.69 -19.45
C ASP A 526 -21.96 21.10 -18.82
N GLU A 527 -20.91 21.93 -18.91
CA GLU A 527 -20.99 23.36 -18.58
C GLU A 527 -20.58 24.22 -19.80
N SER A 528 -21.63 24.70 -20.49
CA SER A 528 -21.73 25.83 -21.43
C SER A 528 -20.46 26.41 -22.06
N ASP A 529 -20.42 26.30 -23.40
CA ASP A 529 -19.67 27.16 -24.33
C ASP A 529 -19.86 28.65 -24.02
N THR A 530 -18.75 29.34 -23.72
CA THR A 530 -18.56 30.74 -24.15
C THR A 530 -17.10 30.96 -24.52
N ASP A 531 -16.87 31.13 -25.82
CA ASP A 531 -15.63 31.63 -26.40
C ASP A 531 -15.24 32.98 -25.78
N ALA A 532 -13.99 33.10 -25.35
CA ALA A 532 -13.32 34.40 -25.22
C ALA A 532 -11.82 34.23 -25.47
N ASP A 533 -11.39 34.67 -26.65
CA ASP A 533 -10.01 34.98 -26.99
C ASP A 533 -9.39 35.91 -25.93
N VAL A 534 -8.28 35.50 -25.30
CA VAL A 534 -7.36 36.45 -24.65
C VAL A 534 -5.91 36.05 -24.95
N ASP A 535 -5.27 36.99 -25.65
CA ASP A 535 -3.87 37.03 -26.06
C ASP A 535 -2.91 37.27 -24.88
N VAL A 536 -1.65 36.88 -25.12
CA VAL A 536 -0.50 36.65 -24.25
C VAL A 536 -0.06 37.84 -23.40
N GLY A 537 0.42 37.54 -22.19
CA GLY A 537 1.33 38.40 -21.42
C GLY A 537 2.47 37.57 -20.82
N ASP A 538 3.67 37.75 -21.38
CA ASP A 538 4.96 37.26 -20.88
C ASP A 538 5.32 37.84 -19.50
N ASP A 539 6.24 37.12 -18.84
CA ASP A 539 7.16 37.57 -17.77
C ASP A 539 6.74 37.34 -16.31
N ASP A 540 7.33 36.31 -15.69
CA ASP A 540 8.24 36.48 -14.55
C ASP A 540 8.71 35.09 -14.05
N GLY A 541 9.73 34.58 -14.74
CA GLY A 541 10.48 33.40 -14.30
C GLY A 541 11.67 33.81 -13.43
N GLN A 542 11.61 33.52 -12.13
CA GLN A 542 12.81 33.22 -11.33
C GLN A 542 12.48 32.83 -9.90
N PHE A 543 12.42 31.53 -9.62
CA PHE A 543 12.98 30.93 -8.41
C PHE A 543 12.94 29.40 -8.54
N LEU A 544 14.09 28.73 -8.34
CA LEU A 544 14.36 27.27 -8.39
C LEU A 544 15.19 26.79 -9.58
N GLN A 545 16.39 27.34 -9.76
CA GLN A 545 17.51 26.58 -10.31
C GLN A 545 18.74 26.97 -9.49
N ASP A 546 19.30 26.00 -8.77
CA ASP A 546 20.74 25.87 -8.47
C ASP A 546 20.97 24.68 -7.52
N ALA A 547 20.83 23.46 -8.04
CA ALA A 547 21.40 22.23 -7.44
C ALA A 547 21.49 20.99 -8.38
N SER A 548 21.47 21.11 -9.72
CA SER A 548 21.45 19.93 -10.62
C SER A 548 22.45 19.96 -11.80
N ALA A 549 23.44 20.85 -11.81
CA ALA A 549 24.33 20.98 -12.96
C ALA A 549 25.53 19.99 -12.94
N GLN A 550 25.28 18.68 -12.86
CA GLN A 550 26.23 17.62 -13.27
C GLN A 550 25.56 16.34 -13.82
N TYR A 551 24.22 16.30 -13.95
CA TYR A 551 23.47 15.10 -14.39
C TYR A 551 23.07 15.08 -15.88
N ASP A 552 23.14 16.22 -16.57
CA ASP A 552 22.40 16.45 -17.82
C ASP A 552 23.10 15.91 -19.10
N THR A 553 24.42 16.02 -19.22
CA THR A 553 25.08 15.86 -20.54
C THR A 553 25.06 14.46 -21.16
N VAL A 554 24.75 13.38 -20.42
CA VAL A 554 24.69 12.03 -21.01
C VAL A 554 23.26 11.57 -21.23
N ILE A 555 22.30 12.01 -20.40
CA ILE A 555 20.89 11.63 -20.59
C ILE A 555 20.24 12.55 -21.62
N ASP A 556 20.58 13.83 -21.68
CA ASP A 556 20.03 14.77 -22.68
C ASP A 556 20.48 14.40 -24.10
N ASP A 557 21.75 14.02 -24.28
CA ASP A 557 22.25 13.47 -25.56
C ASP A 557 21.53 12.16 -25.96
N ILE A 558 21.02 11.39 -24.98
CA ILE A 558 20.20 10.20 -25.23
C ILE A 558 18.77 10.61 -25.58
N PHE A 559 18.18 11.60 -24.89
CA PHE A 559 16.84 12.11 -25.17
C PHE A 559 16.73 12.76 -26.57
N GLU A 560 17.71 13.56 -26.98
CA GLU A 560 17.74 14.15 -28.33
C GLU A 560 17.89 13.07 -29.42
N ALA A 561 18.69 12.03 -29.17
CA ALA A 561 18.81 10.90 -30.10
C ALA A 561 17.58 9.97 -30.12
N MET A 562 16.72 10.02 -29.10
CA MET A 562 15.51 9.20 -28.97
C MET A 562 14.33 9.72 -29.81
N ASP A 563 14.28 11.02 -30.09
CA ASP A 563 13.23 11.63 -30.94
C ASP A 563 13.50 11.43 -32.44
N GLU A 564 14.75 11.19 -32.84
CA GLU A 564 15.13 11.06 -34.26
C GLU A 564 14.90 9.64 -34.85
N ASP A 565 14.92 8.58 -34.04
CA ASP A 565 14.79 7.17 -34.48
C ASP A 565 13.41 6.56 -34.15
N SER A 566 12.34 7.15 -34.70
CA SER A 566 11.00 6.54 -34.69
C SER A 566 10.84 5.47 -35.77
N ASP A 567 11.46 4.31 -35.57
CA ASP A 567 11.10 3.11 -36.34
C ASP A 567 9.63 2.75 -36.03
N TYR A 568 8.82 2.69 -37.08
CA TYR A 568 7.40 2.30 -37.07
C TYR A 568 7.23 0.82 -36.69
N GLU A 569 7.60 0.43 -35.46
CA GLU A 569 7.08 -0.79 -34.85
C GLU A 569 5.59 -0.56 -34.59
N SER A 570 4.73 -1.47 -35.06
CA SER A 570 3.27 -1.44 -34.87
C SER A 570 2.91 -0.96 -33.46
N ASP A 571 2.28 0.21 -33.36
CA ASP A 571 1.69 0.73 -32.13
C ASP A 571 0.58 -0.22 -31.67
N GLU A 572 0.96 -1.35 -31.06
CA GLU A 572 0.02 -2.23 -30.38
C GLU A 572 -0.51 -1.45 -29.17
N GLU A 573 -1.71 -0.87 -29.36
CA GLU A 573 -2.44 -0.15 -28.34
C GLU A 573 -2.58 -1.02 -27.09
N TYR A 574 -2.09 -0.51 -25.95
CA TYR A 574 -2.23 -1.23 -24.68
C TYR A 574 -3.72 -1.33 -24.32
N CYS A 575 -4.22 -2.56 -24.36
CA CYS A 575 -5.59 -2.90 -23.99
C CYS A 575 -5.60 -3.80 -22.75
N VAL A 576 -6.30 -3.38 -21.70
CA VAL A 576 -6.61 -4.24 -20.55
C VAL A 576 -7.98 -4.83 -20.76
N GLU A 577 -8.04 -6.13 -21.04
CA GLU A 577 -9.29 -6.86 -21.13
C GLU A 577 -9.70 -7.41 -19.76
N ARG A 578 -10.90 -7.07 -19.32
CA ARG A 578 -11.52 -7.57 -18.09
C ARG A 578 -12.91 -8.09 -18.38
N LYS A 579 -13.36 -9.04 -17.57
CA LYS A 579 -14.78 -9.37 -17.50
C LYS A 579 -15.41 -8.59 -16.37
N CYS A 580 -16.56 -7.97 -16.64
CA CYS A 580 -17.39 -7.39 -15.60
C CYS A 580 -17.75 -8.50 -14.59
N ASN A 581 -17.57 -8.18 -13.32
CA ASN A 581 -17.91 -9.05 -12.19
C ASN A 581 -19.16 -8.53 -11.44
N GLY A 582 -19.76 -7.44 -11.89
CA GLY A 582 -20.94 -6.82 -11.29
C GLY A 582 -20.77 -6.29 -9.87
N VAL A 583 -19.58 -6.34 -9.26
CA VAL A 583 -19.40 -5.93 -7.86
C VAL A 583 -19.49 -4.41 -7.76
N LEU A 584 -20.37 -3.92 -6.88
CA LEU A 584 -20.64 -2.49 -6.66
C LEU A 584 -20.18 -2.00 -5.29
N ASP A 585 -20.14 -2.87 -4.29
CA ASP A 585 -19.71 -2.55 -2.92
C ASP A 585 -19.22 -3.81 -2.20
N ILE A 586 -18.33 -3.63 -1.23
CA ILE A 586 -17.73 -4.71 -0.45
C ILE A 586 -17.97 -4.42 1.02
N ALA A 587 -18.77 -5.28 1.66
CA ALA A 587 -18.99 -5.28 3.10
C ALA A 587 -18.11 -6.32 3.78
N LEU A 588 -17.62 -5.99 4.96
CA LEU A 588 -16.85 -6.89 5.81
C LEU A 588 -17.60 -7.10 7.12
N VAL A 589 -17.65 -8.35 7.59
CA VAL A 589 -18.22 -8.74 8.88
C VAL A 589 -17.23 -9.65 9.59
N GLY A 590 -17.15 -9.58 10.90
CA GLY A 590 -16.30 -10.48 11.65
C GLY A 590 -16.56 -10.52 13.13
N GLU A 591 -15.79 -11.37 13.79
CA GLU A 591 -15.82 -11.55 15.24
C GLU A 591 -14.46 -11.98 15.76
N THR A 592 -14.26 -11.83 17.07
CA THR A 592 -13.17 -12.52 17.75
C THR A 592 -13.60 -13.95 18.04
N ASP A 593 -12.81 -14.93 17.63
CA ASP A 593 -13.09 -16.34 17.89
C ASP A 593 -13.24 -16.60 19.39
N TYR A 594 -14.09 -17.57 19.76
CA TYR A 594 -14.42 -17.80 21.17
C TYR A 594 -13.19 -17.99 22.06
N GLN A 595 -12.19 -18.78 21.64
CA GLN A 595 -10.97 -19.01 22.42
C GLN A 595 -10.17 -17.72 22.62
N HIS A 596 -9.95 -16.95 21.55
CA HIS A 596 -9.26 -15.67 21.63
C HIS A 596 -10.06 -14.65 22.43
N GLY A 597 -11.39 -14.68 22.36
CA GLY A 597 -12.27 -13.78 23.11
C GLY A 597 -12.31 -14.08 24.60
N GLN A 598 -12.13 -15.35 25.01
CA GLN A 598 -11.92 -15.71 26.41
C GLN A 598 -10.58 -15.18 26.96
N ALA A 599 -9.58 -14.96 26.10
CA ALA A 599 -8.29 -14.39 26.48
C ALA A 599 -8.26 -12.87 26.45
N TRP A 600 -8.84 -12.27 25.41
CA TRP A 600 -8.60 -10.89 25.02
C TRP A 600 -9.88 -10.06 24.83
N ASN A 601 -11.02 -10.57 25.32
CA ASN A 601 -12.39 -10.07 25.15
C ASN A 601 -13.02 -10.38 23.79
N HIS A 602 -14.35 -10.54 23.81
CA HIS A 602 -15.15 -10.86 22.63
C HIS A 602 -15.58 -9.58 21.92
N TYR A 603 -15.34 -9.51 20.61
CA TYR A 603 -15.71 -8.37 19.78
C TYR A 603 -16.45 -8.81 18.52
N LYS A 604 -17.30 -7.93 18.01
CA LYS A 604 -17.86 -7.98 16.67
C LYS A 604 -17.26 -6.86 15.82
N PHE A 605 -17.14 -7.13 14.53
CA PHE A 605 -16.60 -6.22 13.54
C PHE A 605 -17.53 -6.11 12.36
N TYR A 606 -17.66 -4.90 11.82
CA TYR A 606 -18.31 -4.68 10.53
C TYR A 606 -17.75 -3.44 9.86
N GLY A 607 -17.86 -3.35 8.55
CA GLY A 607 -17.46 -2.17 7.80
C GLY A 607 -17.41 -2.41 6.30
N ARG A 608 -16.65 -1.59 5.58
CA ARG A 608 -16.62 -1.57 4.11
C ARG A 608 -15.22 -1.34 3.56
N VAL A 609 -15.07 -1.60 2.27
CA VAL A 609 -13.87 -1.27 1.49
C VAL A 609 -14.20 -0.14 0.53
N ARG A 610 -13.41 0.94 0.56
CA ARG A 610 -13.56 2.07 -0.37
C ARG A 610 -13.02 1.68 -1.75
N GLU A 611 -13.86 1.79 -2.78
CA GLU A 611 -13.52 1.41 -4.15
C GLU A 611 -12.30 2.17 -4.70
N TRP A 612 -12.20 3.46 -4.42
CA TRP A 612 -11.21 4.36 -5.04
C TRP A 612 -9.75 3.96 -4.82
N ASP A 613 -9.40 3.46 -3.64
CA ASP A 613 -8.03 3.10 -3.26
C ASP A 613 -7.92 1.80 -2.45
N GLY A 614 -9.02 1.08 -2.24
CA GLY A 614 -9.05 -0.13 -1.42
C GLY A 614 -8.88 0.10 0.08
N LEU A 615 -9.12 1.32 0.58
CA LEU A 615 -9.08 1.61 2.02
C LEU A 615 -10.14 0.78 2.76
N VAL A 616 -9.72 -0.02 3.72
CA VAL A 616 -10.61 -0.80 4.58
C VAL A 616 -10.94 -0.01 5.83
N ALA A 617 -12.23 0.15 6.15
CA ALA A 617 -12.69 0.66 7.44
C ALA A 617 -13.53 -0.38 8.19
N LEU A 618 -13.26 -0.59 9.48
CA LEU A 618 -13.98 -1.53 10.35
C LEU A 618 -14.32 -0.90 11.70
N VAL A 619 -15.58 -0.97 12.11
CA VAL A 619 -16.01 -0.70 13.48
C VAL A 619 -15.78 -1.94 14.33
N ARG A 620 -15.25 -1.76 15.56
CA ARG A 620 -15.20 -2.79 16.60
C ARG A 620 -16.18 -2.48 17.72
N ILE A 621 -17.01 -3.45 18.08
CA ILE A 621 -17.96 -3.34 19.20
C ILE A 621 -17.77 -4.54 20.16
N PRO A 622 -17.74 -4.33 21.49
CA PRO A 622 -17.77 -5.43 22.45
C PRO A 622 -19.01 -6.32 22.28
N ALA A 623 -18.82 -7.64 22.24
CA ALA A 623 -19.92 -8.59 21.99
C ALA A 623 -20.85 -8.78 23.20
N HIS A 624 -20.35 -8.53 24.42
CA HIS A 624 -21.13 -8.62 25.65
C HIS A 624 -21.19 -7.26 26.35
N GLN A 625 -22.40 -6.82 26.69
CA GLN A 625 -22.59 -5.72 27.64
C GLN A 625 -22.27 -6.27 29.03
N HIS A 626 -21.06 -6.00 29.53
CA HIS A 626 -20.75 -6.32 30.92
C HIS A 626 -21.67 -5.53 31.86
N SER A 627 -22.06 -6.14 32.98
CA SER A 627 -22.89 -5.53 34.03
C SER A 627 -22.20 -4.37 34.77
N HIS A 628 -20.92 -4.14 34.49
CA HIS A 628 -20.19 -2.92 34.85
C HIS A 628 -19.96 -2.08 33.60
N PRO A 629 -20.08 -0.73 33.68
CA PRO A 629 -19.84 0.14 32.54
C PRO A 629 -18.48 -0.24 31.94
N ALA A 630 -18.48 -0.51 30.63
CA ALA A 630 -17.35 -0.98 29.84
C ALA A 630 -16.25 0.09 29.70
N VAL A 631 -15.75 0.59 30.83
CA VAL A 631 -14.64 1.54 30.89
C VAL A 631 -13.40 0.81 30.39
N GLY A 632 -12.99 1.10 29.16
CA GLY A 632 -11.73 0.61 28.57
C GLY A 632 -11.84 -0.46 27.48
N LEU A 633 -13.02 -1.03 27.19
CA LEU A 633 -13.14 -2.04 26.12
C LEU A 633 -13.25 -1.44 24.70
N GLY A 634 -13.47 -0.13 24.61
CA GLY A 634 -13.23 0.72 23.44
C GLY A 634 -14.07 0.40 22.19
N LEU A 635 -15.03 1.26 21.87
CA LEU A 635 -15.66 1.31 20.55
C LEU A 635 -14.77 2.12 19.60
N TRP A 636 -14.13 1.46 18.63
CA TRP A 636 -13.14 2.10 17.76
C TRP A 636 -13.43 1.82 16.29
N VAL A 637 -12.95 2.71 15.42
CA VAL A 637 -12.90 2.49 13.97
C VAL A 637 -11.45 2.28 13.57
N PHE A 638 -11.20 1.18 12.86
CA PHE A 638 -9.93 0.82 12.26
C PHE A 638 -9.98 1.22 10.79
N SER A 639 -9.00 1.97 10.30
CA SER A 639 -8.86 2.31 8.88
C SER A 639 -7.44 2.04 8.40
N GLY A 640 -7.28 1.33 7.28
CA GLY A 640 -5.95 1.01 6.74
C GLY A 640 -5.99 0.20 5.45
N TYR A 641 -4.83 -0.26 4.99
CA TYR A 641 -4.70 -1.06 3.77
C TYR A 641 -4.15 -2.44 4.07
N ILE A 642 -4.53 -3.40 3.23
CA ILE A 642 -3.84 -4.68 3.12
C ILE A 642 -2.63 -4.47 2.19
N VAL A 643 -1.45 -4.38 2.78
CA VAL A 643 -0.17 -4.14 2.13
C VAL A 643 0.49 -5.46 1.76
N GLY A 644 0.92 -5.59 0.52
CA GLY A 644 1.58 -6.79 0.01
C GLY A 644 0.69 -8.04 0.09
N GLY A 645 -0.64 -7.88 0.10
CA GLY A 645 -1.60 -8.97 0.26
C GLY A 645 -1.54 -9.74 1.59
N GLN A 646 -0.75 -9.27 2.58
CA GLN A 646 -0.43 -10.05 3.79
C GLN A 646 -0.54 -9.26 5.10
N ASN A 647 -0.30 -7.96 5.07
CA ASN A 647 -0.23 -7.12 6.26
C ASN A 647 -1.38 -6.11 6.24
N PHE A 648 -2.33 -6.19 7.16
CA PHE A 648 -3.34 -5.16 7.32
C PHE A 648 -2.82 -4.14 8.34
N VAL A 649 -2.52 -2.93 7.85
CA VAL A 649 -1.81 -1.88 8.59
C VAL A 649 -2.58 -0.57 8.47
N GLY A 650 -2.74 0.13 9.60
CA GLY A 650 -3.55 1.33 9.60
C GLY A 650 -3.53 2.09 10.90
N THR A 651 -4.58 2.86 11.10
CA THR A 651 -4.87 3.61 12.34
C THR A 651 -6.19 3.17 12.91
N TRP A 652 -6.28 3.11 14.22
CA TRP A 652 -7.57 3.06 14.90
C TRP A 652 -7.85 4.42 15.50
N ARG A 653 -9.13 4.78 15.60
CA ARG A 653 -9.61 6.00 16.25
C ARG A 653 -10.75 5.67 17.22
N ALA A 654 -10.76 6.35 18.36
CA ALA A 654 -11.84 6.22 19.32
C ALA A 654 -13.15 6.79 18.75
N LEU A 655 -14.25 6.07 18.94
CA LEU A 655 -15.58 6.55 18.59
C LEU A 655 -16.09 7.53 19.64
N GLY A 656 -16.48 8.71 19.17
CA GLY A 656 -17.24 9.72 19.90
C GLY A 656 -18.00 10.57 18.89
N GLU A 657 -18.98 11.36 19.36
CA GLU A 657 -19.64 12.40 18.54
C GLU A 657 -18.65 13.56 18.28
N VAL A 658 -17.55 13.26 17.60
CA VAL A 658 -16.49 14.22 17.32
C VAL A 658 -16.52 14.53 15.84
N ASN A 659 -16.53 15.83 15.54
CA ASN A 659 -16.48 16.35 14.18
C ASN A 659 -15.26 15.74 13.45
N PRO A 660 -15.39 15.20 12.23
CA PRO A 660 -14.27 14.62 11.48
C PRO A 660 -13.12 15.58 11.19
N VAL A 661 -13.33 16.91 11.33
CA VAL A 661 -12.25 17.91 11.28
C VAL A 661 -11.41 17.99 12.57
N THR A 662 -11.74 17.26 13.62
CA THR A 662 -11.00 17.29 14.90
C THR A 662 -10.34 15.93 15.14
N PRO A 663 -9.02 15.89 15.41
CA PRO A 663 -8.36 14.67 15.85
C PRO A 663 -9.01 14.12 17.10
N THR A 664 -9.24 12.81 17.08
CA THR A 664 -9.68 12.03 18.24
C THR A 664 -8.53 11.17 18.73
N LEU A 665 -8.61 10.59 19.93
CA LEU A 665 -7.63 9.59 20.35
C LEU A 665 -7.47 8.53 19.25
N GLU A 666 -6.27 8.44 18.70
CA GLU A 666 -5.97 7.58 17.56
C GLU A 666 -4.52 7.12 17.61
N SER A 667 -4.27 5.93 17.07
CA SER A 667 -2.93 5.35 17.03
C SER A 667 -2.85 4.20 16.03
N ALA A 668 -1.71 3.50 16.01
CA ALA A 668 -1.44 2.46 15.03
C ALA A 668 -2.04 1.10 15.39
N PHE A 669 -2.30 0.32 14.35
CA PHE A 669 -2.41 -1.12 14.44
C PHE A 669 -1.68 -1.78 13.27
N ALA A 670 -1.28 -3.03 13.46
CA ALA A 670 -0.85 -3.92 12.39
C ALA A 670 -1.25 -5.35 12.72
N MET A 671 -1.54 -6.13 11.69
CA MET A 671 -1.88 -7.54 11.80
C MET A 671 -1.54 -8.29 10.52
N THR A 672 -1.40 -9.60 10.63
CA THR A 672 -1.26 -10.50 9.49
C THR A 672 -2.26 -11.63 9.56
N ARG A 673 -2.61 -12.16 8.39
CA ARG A 673 -3.48 -13.31 8.27
C ARG A 673 -2.75 -14.58 8.75
N ARG A 674 -3.44 -15.36 9.57
CA ARG A 674 -3.02 -16.71 9.96
C ARG A 674 -3.28 -17.68 8.82
N GLU A 675 -2.38 -18.63 8.66
CA GLU A 675 -2.63 -19.75 7.76
C GLU A 675 -3.61 -20.70 8.44
N GLU A 676 -4.74 -20.96 7.78
CA GLU A 676 -5.75 -21.88 8.28
C GLU A 676 -5.44 -23.28 7.75
N GLY A 677 -4.82 -24.11 8.58
CA GLY A 677 -4.70 -25.55 8.38
C GLY A 677 -3.34 -26.03 7.89
N SER A 678 -2.65 -26.75 8.78
CA SER A 678 -2.22 -28.13 8.50
C SER A 678 -2.93 -29.05 9.46
#